data_AF-A0A182FLQ7-F1
#
_entry.id   AF-A0A182FLQ7-F1
#
_cell.length_a   1.000
_cell.length_b   1.000
_cell.length_c   1.000
_cell.angle_alpha   90.00
_cell.angle_beta   90.00
_cell.angle_gamma   90.00
#
_symmetry.space_group_name_H-M   'P 1'
#
loop_
_entity.id
_entity.type
_entity.pdbx_description
1 polymer ?
#
loop_
_entity_poly.entity_id
_entity_poly.type
_entity_poly.pdbx_seq_one_letter_code
_entity_poly.pdbx_strand_id
1 'polypeptide(L)'
;MLVGCLRNSIWRSSRTPHFARTDSLGSSLFLADLPPPRNVSQQCSFSSRDSGDTPTAPEPASPKDAKPYKSYVRNTTILAQQRCEIQELPIVVCKIAEDEFISFVSNKSIRSPIANARNTSKNSQESIEEEMKINQKIEYCRSIKDVMTVLYNQNDANYGPNIAIRALEKILTVDKLLEWKDVESRQDFRLIINCIVYNAESKTILDLLKNLRSHLELPRTIDMLGNELVYRCAENALTIEECCDAIKVLTQCRRPEMAEKFWSGLADKEKLITERNIHFVFAMLPYLKISRRAVLAVLERRITMLWWQMAPSTAIEVMQSLVACKVSPFRVTQSMARWLNTNIHTVTEDELGAILEAFTNLSYSDAQIERGLERYMKAKGVKVTSQNLIITMLGHCQEFRLRNAHILNGCSEFLIANHALLEPSYFRAFFYPFGVLDFVPSNSIKFFDTINMLVDLHFAKIPPTDVIDIMFTFLCLERFPLNFVNRIFNPYFLDVLHAKTQPERMDIIRGKLKVFDTGLTLECADYDGPLLPRDHSAKAVFHDGRIKRIVNYIINDLEELAGGPECMTKFSVIQHLPVNSLYLVDVIFHPPGLVNKFTINTIKERSFLVAVLILLPEYYDSTGTYLGGSQVMRIRHLRRLGMKIVTLRFDTLHKLKIHPKELRQYLVERIKNAQEALPALKGNALRVIKSQAEIEVLRYVARVSSDAHKAVMKTIKPGMYEYQAEAEFLRHSYAVGGCRHVSYTCICGAGSNSAILHYGHAGSPNDYEIQDGAMCLFDMGANYGGYAADITCSFPANGKFTEDQKLIYNAVLAARDAVCGAAREGVSWIDMHLLANRVMLEELRKGQLLQGNVEEMIEAGLNAIFQPHGLGHFLGLDVHDVGGYLPNCPERSTRPGVNRLRTARTLKAGMYLTIEPGCYFIEPLLNKALADPKLSKFLVKENLMRFRNFGGVRIEDDVLITKTGIENFTLVPRTVEEIEAWMAN
;
A
#
# COMPACT_ATOMS: atom_id res chain seq x y z
N MET A 1 12.39 -9.33 53.13
CA MET A 1 12.16 -7.89 53.39
C MET A 1 10.83 -7.52 52.74
N LEU A 2 9.75 -7.66 53.52
CA LEU A 2 8.88 -6.56 54.00
C LEU A 2 7.86 -6.14 52.91
N VAL A 3 6.71 -6.83 52.78
CA VAL A 3 5.43 -6.68 53.55
C VAL A 3 4.63 -5.45 53.05
N GLY A 4 3.34 -5.49 52.71
CA GLY A 4 2.31 -6.54 52.70
C GLY A 4 0.89 -5.94 52.55
N CYS A 5 -0.08 -6.83 52.29
CA CYS A 5 -1.50 -6.78 52.71
C CYS A 5 -2.46 -5.73 52.07
N LEU A 6 -3.74 -6.00 51.73
CA LEU A 6 -4.72 -7.01 52.16
C LEU A 6 -5.88 -7.20 51.14
N ARG A 7 -6.62 -8.30 51.32
CA ARG A 7 -7.69 -8.93 50.50
C ARG A 7 -9.13 -8.48 50.86
N ASN A 8 -10.06 -8.75 49.91
CA ASN A 8 -11.50 -9.14 50.03
C ASN A 8 -12.49 -8.07 50.57
N SER A 9 -13.79 -7.93 50.20
CA SER A 9 -14.82 -8.79 49.61
C SER A 9 -16.13 -8.00 49.27
N ILE A 10 -16.83 -8.38 48.18
CA ILE A 10 -18.28 -8.68 48.00
C ILE A 10 -19.41 -7.69 48.47
N TRP A 11 -20.23 -7.29 47.46
CA TRP A 11 -21.71 -7.04 47.35
C TRP A 11 -22.50 -5.87 48.01
N ARG A 12 -23.35 -5.28 47.12
CA ARG A 12 -24.74 -4.76 47.23
C ARG A 12 -25.07 -3.32 47.70
N SER A 13 -25.79 -2.66 46.77
CA SER A 13 -27.04 -1.87 46.90
C SER A 13 -27.05 -0.43 47.47
N SER A 14 -27.44 0.48 46.57
CA SER A 14 -28.51 1.51 46.66
C SER A 14 -28.51 2.60 47.75
N ARG A 15 -28.84 3.81 47.26
CA ARG A 15 -29.48 5.00 47.88
C ARG A 15 -28.59 6.25 48.06
N THR A 16 -29.05 7.31 47.38
CA THR A 16 -28.87 8.78 47.54
C THR A 16 -29.02 9.28 49.00
N PRO A 17 -28.73 10.54 49.42
CA PRO A 17 -28.80 11.83 48.66
C PRO A 17 -27.83 13.00 49.07
N HIS A 18 -28.00 14.16 48.39
CA HIS A 18 -27.96 15.57 48.86
C HIS A 18 -26.89 16.60 48.38
N PHE A 19 -27.43 17.56 47.60
CA PHE A 19 -27.32 19.05 47.59
C PHE A 19 -25.97 19.80 47.60
N ALA A 20 -25.75 20.64 46.57
CA ALA A 20 -26.04 22.10 46.53
C ALA A 20 -25.65 22.69 45.14
N ARG A 21 -26.60 23.20 44.31
CA ARG A 21 -26.86 24.64 43.99
C ARG A 21 -25.60 25.45 43.62
N THR A 22 -25.46 26.03 42.42
CA THR A 22 -26.29 27.10 41.83
C THR A 22 -25.99 27.31 40.32
N ASP A 23 -27.06 27.55 39.55
CA ASP A 23 -27.32 28.60 38.52
C ASP A 23 -26.19 29.06 37.57
N SER A 24 -26.39 29.40 36.29
CA SER A 24 -27.51 29.28 35.35
C SER A 24 -27.02 29.78 33.96
N LEU A 25 -27.61 29.20 32.91
CA LEU A 25 -27.96 29.79 31.61
C LEU A 25 -26.88 30.43 30.72
N GLY A 26 -26.55 29.71 29.63
CA GLY A 26 -26.10 30.29 28.37
C GLY A 26 -27.04 29.87 27.24
N SER A 27 -27.85 30.79 26.74
CA SER A 27 -28.65 30.64 25.53
C SER A 27 -28.16 31.59 24.43
N SER A 28 -28.05 31.02 23.23
CA SER A 28 -27.91 31.59 21.88
C SER A 28 -28.41 33.02 21.64
N LEU A 29 -27.72 33.76 20.74
CA LEU A 29 -28.27 34.24 19.46
C LEU A 29 -27.25 35.07 18.62
N PHE A 30 -27.10 34.66 17.37
CA PHE A 30 -27.01 35.38 16.08
C PHE A 30 -26.54 36.86 15.97
N LEU A 31 -25.58 37.04 15.03
CA LEU A 31 -25.47 38.01 13.91
C LEU A 31 -25.90 39.47 14.12
N ALA A 32 -24.93 40.40 14.02
CA ALA A 32 -25.10 41.70 13.34
C ALA A 32 -23.75 42.36 12.99
N ASP A 33 -23.63 42.76 11.73
CA ASP A 33 -23.06 43.99 11.15
C ASP A 33 -21.63 44.48 11.43
N LEU A 34 -20.91 44.65 10.32
CA LEU A 34 -19.67 45.41 10.13
C LEU A 34 -19.91 46.94 10.19
N PRO A 35 -18.96 47.71 10.74
CA PRO A 35 -18.70 49.09 10.32
C PRO A 35 -17.28 49.28 9.72
N PRO A 36 -17.03 50.39 8.98
CA PRO A 36 -15.85 50.59 8.12
C PRO A 36 -14.58 51.02 8.89
N PRO A 37 -13.38 51.04 8.26
CA PRO A 37 -12.12 51.16 9.01
C PRO A 37 -11.86 52.61 9.45
N ARG A 38 -11.54 52.79 10.74
CA ARG A 38 -10.95 54.03 11.26
C ARG A 38 -9.43 53.96 11.14
N ASN A 39 -8.87 54.93 10.44
CA ASN A 39 -7.46 55.31 10.52
C ASN A 39 -7.09 55.64 11.97
N VAL A 40 -6.11 54.93 12.54
CA VAL A 40 -5.41 55.36 13.75
C VAL A 40 -3.91 55.19 13.52
N SER A 41 -3.27 56.31 13.18
CA SER A 41 -1.86 56.55 13.44
C SER A 41 -1.64 56.52 14.96
N GLN A 42 -0.90 55.55 15.48
CA GLN A 42 -0.44 55.58 16.87
C GLN A 42 1.08 55.43 16.94
N GLN A 43 1.66 56.43 17.61
CA GLN A 43 3.07 56.59 17.94
C GLN A 43 3.60 55.40 18.74
N CYS A 44 4.79 54.93 18.40
CA CYS A 44 5.52 53.95 19.21
C CYS A 44 6.04 54.61 20.49
N SER A 45 5.61 54.11 21.64
CA SER A 45 6.19 54.41 22.95
C SER A 45 7.35 53.47 23.26
N PHE A 46 8.49 54.01 23.67
CA PHE A 46 9.61 53.25 24.21
C PHE A 46 9.41 53.06 25.72
N SER A 47 9.35 51.81 26.20
CA SER A 47 9.35 51.50 27.63
C SER A 47 10.77 51.24 28.12
N SER A 48 11.30 52.13 28.96
CA SER A 48 12.52 51.91 29.74
C SER A 48 12.15 51.47 31.16
N ARG A 49 12.51 50.25 31.54
CA ARG A 49 12.68 49.85 32.94
C ARG A 49 14.06 49.22 33.06
N ASP A 50 14.95 49.87 33.79
CA ASP A 50 15.54 49.24 34.97
C ASP A 50 16.32 50.24 35.85
N SER A 51 16.14 50.01 37.16
CA SER A 51 16.94 50.39 38.33
C SER A 51 17.28 51.87 38.56
N GLY A 52 16.73 52.40 39.65
CA GLY A 52 17.18 53.64 40.26
C GLY A 52 18.56 53.53 40.89
N ASP A 53 19.31 54.62 40.77
CA ASP A 53 19.91 55.34 41.88
C ASP A 53 20.54 56.61 41.29
N THR A 54 20.03 57.78 41.71
CA THR A 54 20.65 59.07 41.44
C THR A 54 21.97 59.18 42.20
N PRO A 55 23.03 59.71 41.55
CA PRO A 55 23.79 60.76 42.21
C PRO A 55 23.98 62.01 41.35
N THR A 56 23.93 63.12 42.06
CA THR A 56 24.33 64.51 41.77
C THR A 56 25.37 64.75 40.68
N ALA A 57 25.12 65.80 39.90
CA ALA A 57 26.00 66.38 38.88
C ALA A 57 27.29 66.99 39.46
N PRO A 58 28.40 66.97 38.70
CA PRO A 58 29.45 67.97 38.81
C PRO A 58 29.55 68.88 37.56
N GLU A 59 30.03 70.09 37.81
CA GLU A 59 30.31 71.23 36.92
C GLU A 59 31.29 70.98 35.74
N PRO A 60 31.38 71.89 34.74
CA PRO A 60 32.04 71.62 33.47
C PRO A 60 33.56 71.82 33.51
N ALA A 61 34.31 70.89 32.92
CA ALA A 61 35.76 71.01 32.70
C ALA A 61 36.09 71.23 31.20
N SER A 62 37.19 71.97 30.99
CA SER A 62 37.71 72.64 29.79
C SER A 62 37.98 71.80 28.51
N PRO A 63 38.06 72.44 27.32
CA PRO A 63 38.19 71.77 26.02
C PRO A 63 39.66 71.56 25.61
N LYS A 64 40.27 70.43 25.98
CA LYS A 64 41.50 69.90 25.36
C LYS A 64 41.53 68.37 25.48
N ASP A 65 40.83 67.69 24.58
CA ASP A 65 41.05 66.28 24.21
C ASP A 65 40.06 65.88 23.11
N ALA A 66 40.27 66.37 21.89
CA ALA A 66 39.54 65.88 20.72
C ALA A 66 40.15 64.55 20.25
N LYS A 67 39.75 63.43 20.87
CA LYS A 67 39.97 62.08 20.32
C LYS A 67 38.88 61.78 19.28
N PRO A 68 39.18 61.11 18.14
CA PRO A 68 38.16 60.71 17.18
C PRO A 68 37.47 59.44 17.70
N TYR A 69 36.68 59.57 18.79
CA TYR A 69 35.78 58.49 19.18
C TYR A 69 34.57 58.54 18.26
N LYS A 70 34.47 57.61 17.30
CA LYS A 70 33.17 57.32 16.70
C LYS A 70 32.21 56.92 17.82
N SER A 71 31.20 57.76 17.93
CA SER A 71 30.01 57.71 18.78
C SER A 71 29.44 56.29 18.98
N TYR A 72 29.09 56.00 20.23
CA TYR A 72 28.56 54.74 20.78
C TYR A 72 27.60 53.98 19.83
N VAL A 73 28.07 52.84 19.31
CA VAL A 73 27.20 51.78 18.76
C VAL A 73 26.47 51.12 19.93
N ARG A 74 25.15 51.26 19.99
CA ARG A 74 24.32 50.50 20.92
C ARG A 74 23.68 49.33 20.18
N ASN A 75 23.84 48.14 20.75
CA ASN A 75 23.08 46.97 20.31
C ASN A 75 21.62 47.20 20.68
N THR A 76 20.74 47.11 19.71
CA THR A 76 19.29 47.14 19.94
C THR A 76 18.63 46.13 19.03
N THR A 77 17.38 45.84 19.32
CA THR A 77 16.55 45.00 18.48
C THR A 77 15.39 45.82 17.90
N ILE A 78 14.85 45.36 16.78
CA ILE A 78 13.57 45.83 16.25
C ILE A 78 12.57 44.70 16.28
N LEU A 79 11.31 45.01 16.56
CA LEU A 79 10.22 44.08 16.37
C LEU A 79 9.70 44.23 14.94
N ALA A 80 10.01 43.27 14.09
CA ALA A 80 9.48 43.17 12.74
C ALA A 80 8.20 42.32 12.77
N GLN A 81 7.06 42.93 12.45
CA GLN A 81 5.79 42.21 12.32
C GLN A 81 5.52 41.88 10.85
N GLN A 82 5.30 40.60 10.55
CA GLN A 82 4.76 40.13 9.29
C GLN A 82 3.44 39.42 9.54
N ARG A 83 2.32 40.03 9.11
CA ARG A 83 0.96 39.55 9.37
C ARG A 83 0.71 39.37 10.87
N CYS A 84 0.50 38.13 11.33
CA CYS A 84 0.21 37.80 12.73
C CYS A 84 1.46 37.43 13.54
N GLU A 85 2.66 37.47 12.94
CA GLU A 85 3.89 37.03 13.59
C GLU A 85 4.83 38.20 13.83
N ILE A 86 5.30 38.31 15.07
CA ILE A 86 6.23 39.35 15.52
C ILE A 86 7.58 38.67 15.76
N GLN A 87 8.65 39.23 15.18
CA GLN A 87 10.00 38.73 15.32
C GLN A 87 10.94 39.83 15.81
N GLU A 88 11.75 39.52 16.81
CA GLU A 88 12.82 40.40 17.27
C GLU A 88 14.07 40.21 16.40
N LEU A 89 14.54 41.27 15.75
CA LEU A 89 15.69 41.26 14.85
C LEU A 89 16.82 42.14 15.40
N PRO A 90 18.09 41.68 15.38
CA PRO A 90 19.21 42.45 15.88
C PRO A 90 19.59 43.54 14.88
N ILE A 91 19.72 44.78 15.35
CA ILE A 91 20.20 45.89 14.52
C ILE A 91 21.28 46.69 15.26
N VAL A 92 21.97 47.51 14.50
CA VAL A 92 22.92 48.49 15.05
C VAL A 92 22.36 49.89 14.85
N VAL A 93 22.27 50.65 15.94
CA VAL A 93 21.97 52.09 15.88
C VAL A 93 23.28 52.85 16.01
N CYS A 94 23.61 53.61 14.97
CA CYS A 94 24.72 54.56 14.99
C CYS A 94 24.18 55.93 15.38
N LYS A 95 24.69 56.52 16.47
CA LYS A 95 24.35 57.89 16.86
C LYS A 95 25.15 58.87 15.98
N ILE A 96 24.46 59.58 15.08
CA ILE A 96 25.06 60.42 14.02
C ILE A 96 25.42 61.83 14.53
N ALA A 97 24.76 62.35 15.57
CA ALA A 97 25.09 63.63 16.21
C ALA A 97 24.53 63.67 17.65
N GLU A 98 25.00 64.64 18.46
CA GLU A 98 24.55 64.81 19.85
C GLU A 98 23.25 65.59 20.02
N ASP A 99 22.84 66.39 19.04
CA ASP A 99 21.62 67.18 19.09
C ASP A 99 20.90 67.22 17.73
N GLU A 100 19.57 67.16 17.79
CA GLU A 100 18.54 67.29 16.74
C GLU A 100 18.25 66.09 15.80
N PHE A 101 17.01 65.59 15.92
CA PHE A 101 16.34 64.76 14.91
C PHE A 101 15.89 65.63 13.73
N ILE A 102 16.51 65.48 12.55
CA ILE A 102 16.00 66.03 11.29
C ILE A 102 15.60 64.88 10.36
N SER A 103 14.34 64.86 9.94
CA SER A 103 13.82 64.02 8.86
C SER A 103 14.37 64.52 7.52
N PHE A 104 15.15 63.71 6.82
CA PHE A 104 15.48 63.95 5.42
C PHE A 104 14.76 62.93 4.52
N VAL A 105 13.68 63.38 3.88
CA VAL A 105 13.27 62.86 2.57
C VAL A 105 14.28 63.40 1.55
N SER A 106 14.86 62.48 0.78
CA SER A 106 15.78 62.69 -0.34
C SER A 106 15.67 64.07 -1.01
N ASN A 107 16.73 64.88 -0.89
CA ASN A 107 17.40 65.58 -1.99
C ASN A 107 18.48 66.53 -1.44
N LYS A 108 19.74 66.08 -1.40
CA LYS A 108 20.91 66.83 -1.92
C LYS A 108 22.26 66.16 -1.58
N SER A 109 23.13 66.22 -2.60
CA SER A 109 24.59 66.27 -2.53
C SER A 109 25.34 65.00 -2.12
N ILE A 110 25.51 64.12 -3.12
CA ILE A 110 26.76 63.37 -3.32
C ILE A 110 27.93 64.31 -3.06
N ARG A 111 28.66 64.13 -1.95
CA ARG A 111 30.07 64.54 -1.94
C ARG A 111 30.76 63.56 -2.87
N SER A 112 31.12 64.06 -4.04
CA SER A 112 32.02 63.40 -4.97
C SER A 112 33.27 62.95 -4.23
N PRO A 113 33.88 61.81 -4.64
CA PRO A 113 35.22 61.50 -4.19
C PRO A 113 36.11 62.67 -4.58
N ILE A 114 36.85 63.18 -3.61
CA ILE A 114 37.80 64.28 -3.80
C ILE A 114 38.67 63.92 -4.99
N ALA A 115 38.58 64.77 -6.03
CA ALA A 115 39.58 64.89 -7.05
C ALA A 115 40.89 65.27 -6.36
N ASN A 116 41.75 64.27 -6.13
CA ASN A 116 43.20 64.41 -6.02
C ASN A 116 43.85 63.06 -6.38
N ALA A 117 43.54 62.59 -7.59
CA ALA A 117 44.31 61.56 -8.28
C ALA A 117 45.01 62.19 -9.51
N ARG A 118 45.68 63.33 -9.33
CA ARG A 118 46.65 63.91 -10.28
C ARG A 118 47.66 64.77 -9.52
N ASN A 119 48.50 64.13 -8.71
CA ASN A 119 49.90 64.51 -8.43
C ASN A 119 50.51 63.61 -7.35
N THR A 120 50.76 62.34 -7.67
CA THR A 120 51.66 61.45 -6.90
C THR A 120 52.24 60.36 -7.81
N SER A 121 52.76 60.71 -8.98
CA SER A 121 53.54 59.77 -9.81
C SER A 121 55.06 59.85 -9.59
N LYS A 122 55.51 60.49 -8.49
CA LYS A 122 56.91 60.48 -8.06
C LYS A 122 57.16 60.05 -6.61
N ASN A 123 56.12 59.87 -5.78
CA ASN A 123 56.25 59.48 -4.36
C ASN A 123 55.76 58.06 -4.01
N SER A 124 55.24 57.28 -4.99
CA SER A 124 54.68 55.95 -4.71
C SER A 124 55.73 54.83 -4.69
N GLN A 125 56.87 54.96 -5.38
CA GLN A 125 57.93 53.93 -5.38
C GLN A 125 58.79 53.92 -4.11
N GLU A 126 59.16 55.09 -3.57
CA GLU A 126 59.93 55.17 -2.30
C GLU A 126 59.12 54.69 -1.10
N SER A 127 57.82 55.02 -1.04
CA SER A 127 56.91 54.56 0.03
C SER A 127 56.69 53.04 0.02
N ILE A 128 56.64 52.40 -1.15
CA ILE A 128 56.50 50.93 -1.26
C ILE A 128 57.82 50.22 -0.92
N GLU A 129 58.96 50.77 -1.32
CA GLU A 129 60.27 50.20 -0.96
C GLU A 129 60.57 50.29 0.54
N GLU A 130 60.20 51.39 1.21
CA GLU A 130 60.31 51.51 2.66
C GLU A 130 59.37 50.55 3.39
N GLU A 131 58.12 50.39 2.92
CA GLU A 131 57.16 49.43 3.46
C GLU A 131 57.63 47.97 3.28
N MET A 132 58.24 47.63 2.13
CA MET A 132 58.85 46.31 1.90
C MET A 132 60.07 46.05 2.80
N LYS A 133 60.95 47.04 3.02
CA LYS A 133 62.11 46.94 3.93
C LYS A 133 61.66 46.73 5.38
N ILE A 134 60.59 47.39 5.82
CA ILE A 134 60.03 47.21 7.17
C ILE A 134 59.37 45.83 7.30
N ASN A 135 58.59 45.39 6.30
CA ASN A 135 57.98 44.07 6.30
C ASN A 135 59.03 42.93 6.32
N GLN A 136 60.16 43.09 5.62
CA GLN A 136 61.30 42.16 5.72
C GLN A 136 61.89 42.13 7.15
N LYS A 137 62.05 43.29 7.80
CA LYS A 137 62.53 43.34 9.20
C LYS A 137 61.58 42.65 10.18
N ILE A 138 60.26 42.81 9.99
CA ILE A 138 59.23 42.11 10.76
C ILE A 138 59.34 40.58 10.56
N GLU A 139 59.62 40.13 9.34
CA GLU A 139 59.73 38.70 9.02
C GLU A 139 60.91 38.01 9.72
N TYR A 140 62.01 38.73 9.99
CA TYR A 140 63.17 38.21 10.74
C TYR A 140 62.99 38.25 12.27
N CYS A 141 61.92 38.85 12.79
CA CYS A 141 61.65 38.89 14.23
C CYS A 141 61.40 37.49 14.81
N ARG A 142 61.97 37.20 15.98
CA ARG A 142 61.88 35.88 16.65
C ARG A 142 61.13 35.93 17.98
N SER A 143 60.75 37.10 18.45
CA SER A 143 59.88 37.31 19.61
C SER A 143 58.87 38.42 19.35
N ILE A 144 57.75 38.43 20.09
CA ILE A 144 56.78 39.53 20.06
C ILE A 144 57.47 40.86 20.37
N LYS A 145 58.41 40.88 21.31
CA LYS A 145 59.17 42.07 21.70
C LYS A 145 59.97 42.66 20.54
N ASP A 146 60.51 41.82 19.65
CA ASP A 146 61.23 42.26 18.45
C ASP A 146 60.28 42.94 17.47
N VAL A 147 59.11 42.34 17.22
CA VAL A 147 58.08 42.90 16.34
C VAL A 147 57.62 44.27 16.87
N MET A 148 57.37 44.37 18.18
CA MET A 148 56.95 45.65 18.79
C MET A 148 58.06 46.70 18.72
N THR A 149 59.33 46.33 18.89
CA THR A 149 60.46 47.27 18.82
C THR A 149 60.65 47.83 17.40
N VAL A 150 60.44 46.99 16.37
CA VAL A 150 60.47 47.43 14.96
C VAL A 150 59.37 48.45 14.68
N LEU A 151 58.19 48.29 15.28
CA LEU A 151 57.06 49.21 15.15
C LEU A 151 57.25 50.50 15.95
N TYR A 152 57.77 50.44 17.18
CA TYR A 152 58.02 51.62 18.04
C TYR A 152 59.08 52.57 17.48
N ASN A 153 60.05 52.06 16.72
CA ASN A 153 61.06 52.88 16.05
C ASN A 153 60.51 53.67 14.85
N GLN A 154 59.24 53.44 14.46
CA GLN A 154 58.50 54.27 13.52
C GLN A 154 57.65 55.24 14.37
N ASN A 155 57.88 56.55 14.27
CA ASN A 155 57.22 57.57 15.11
C ASN A 155 55.72 57.29 15.34
N ASP A 156 55.28 57.55 16.59
CA ASP A 156 54.04 57.19 17.30
C ASP A 156 52.66 57.42 16.62
N ALA A 157 52.54 57.58 15.29
CA ALA A 157 51.24 57.89 14.68
C ALA A 157 50.97 57.47 13.22
N ASN A 158 51.85 56.81 12.45
CA ASN A 158 51.48 56.48 11.05
C ASN A 158 52.34 55.36 10.42
N TYR A 159 52.19 54.11 10.86
CA TYR A 159 52.48 52.97 9.97
C TYR A 159 51.21 52.57 9.22
N GLY A 160 51.32 52.27 7.94
CA GLY A 160 50.18 51.90 7.09
C GLY A 160 49.51 50.58 7.51
N PRO A 161 48.26 50.32 7.06
CA PRO A 161 47.52 49.13 7.43
C PRO A 161 48.25 47.83 7.04
N ASN A 162 49.02 47.80 5.95
CA ASN A 162 49.74 46.60 5.52
C ASN A 162 50.88 46.21 6.49
N ILE A 163 51.62 47.19 7.01
CA ILE A 163 52.65 46.97 8.04
C ILE A 163 52.01 46.43 9.32
N ALA A 164 50.87 47.00 9.72
CA ALA A 164 50.12 46.55 10.89
C ALA A 164 49.63 45.10 10.76
N ILE A 165 49.11 44.74 9.58
CA ILE A 165 48.67 43.37 9.27
C ILE A 165 49.85 42.41 9.32
N ARG A 166 50.98 42.75 8.69
CA ARG A 166 52.15 41.89 8.67
C ARG A 166 52.75 41.68 10.06
N ALA A 167 52.75 42.73 10.88
CA ALA A 167 53.13 42.63 12.29
C ALA A 167 52.19 41.69 13.07
N LEU A 168 50.87 41.83 12.88
CA LEU A 168 49.89 40.96 13.51
C LEU A 168 50.05 39.50 13.08
N GLU A 169 50.18 39.22 11.79
CA GLU A 169 50.46 37.86 11.29
C GLU A 169 51.73 37.28 11.90
N LYS A 170 52.79 38.09 11.99
CA LYS A 170 54.05 37.64 12.59
C LYS A 170 53.88 37.33 14.08
N ILE A 171 53.19 38.19 14.83
CA ILE A 171 52.87 37.96 16.25
C ILE A 171 52.10 36.64 16.43
N LEU A 172 51.18 36.32 15.52
CA LEU A 172 50.43 35.05 15.55
C LEU A 172 51.30 33.82 15.28
N THR A 173 52.42 33.96 14.56
CA THR A 173 53.32 32.84 14.21
C THR A 173 54.47 32.59 15.19
N VAL A 174 54.91 33.62 15.91
CA VAL A 174 56.21 33.63 16.60
C VAL A 174 56.21 32.90 17.93
N ASP A 175 55.06 32.71 18.60
CA ASP A 175 55.06 32.06 19.90
C ASP A 175 53.77 31.26 20.19
N LYS A 176 53.92 29.96 20.49
CA LYS A 176 52.80 29.02 20.71
C LYS A 176 52.52 28.72 22.19
N LEU A 177 53.29 29.30 23.10
CA LEU A 177 53.25 29.01 24.55
C LEU A 177 52.65 30.14 25.42
N LEU A 178 52.10 31.20 24.81
CA LEU A 178 51.59 32.37 25.53
C LEU A 178 50.10 32.29 25.90
N GLU A 179 49.75 32.89 27.04
CA GLU A 179 48.38 33.28 27.35
C GLU A 179 48.01 34.54 26.53
N TRP A 180 47.26 34.35 25.44
CA TRP A 180 46.85 35.43 24.53
C TRP A 180 46.08 36.59 25.18
N LYS A 181 45.47 36.36 26.35
CA LYS A 181 44.76 37.39 27.13
C LYS A 181 45.68 38.53 27.55
N ASP A 182 46.92 38.22 27.91
CA ASP A 182 47.88 39.22 28.35
C ASP A 182 48.37 40.06 27.17
N VAL A 183 48.49 39.45 25.99
CA VAL A 183 48.90 40.14 24.75
C VAL A 183 47.83 41.15 24.31
N GLU A 184 46.53 40.79 24.34
CA GLU A 184 45.43 41.71 24.00
C GLU A 184 45.30 42.90 24.96
N SER A 185 45.84 42.79 26.17
CA SER A 185 45.75 43.84 27.18
C SER A 185 46.80 44.95 26.98
N ARG A 186 47.83 44.71 26.18
CA ARG A 186 48.92 45.66 25.98
C ARG A 186 48.49 46.81 25.06
N GLN A 187 48.88 48.04 25.45
CA GLN A 187 48.55 49.26 24.73
C GLN A 187 49.14 49.30 23.31
N ASP A 188 50.32 48.72 23.13
CA ASP A 188 51.06 48.65 21.88
C ASP A 188 50.40 47.71 20.87
N PHE A 189 49.93 46.54 21.32
CA PHE A 189 49.12 45.62 20.52
C PHE A 189 47.80 46.26 20.09
N ARG A 190 47.16 47.03 20.99
CA ARG A 190 45.91 47.75 20.69
C ARG A 190 46.10 48.83 19.62
N LEU A 191 47.26 49.48 19.53
CA LEU A 191 47.57 50.46 18.48
C LEU A 191 47.64 49.78 17.09
N ILE A 192 48.19 48.58 17.01
CA ILE A 192 48.24 47.79 15.77
C ILE A 192 46.81 47.48 15.31
N ILE A 193 45.96 46.96 16.20
CA ILE A 193 44.58 46.61 15.86
C ILE A 193 43.76 47.86 15.49
N ASN A 194 43.93 48.97 16.21
CA ASN A 194 43.27 50.23 15.88
C ASN A 194 43.68 50.74 14.49
N CYS A 195 44.98 50.66 14.13
CA CYS A 195 45.43 51.05 12.80
C CYS A 195 44.75 50.23 11.70
N ILE A 196 44.61 48.92 11.90
CA ILE A 196 43.93 48.01 10.96
C ILE A 196 42.43 48.37 10.89
N VAL A 197 41.75 48.49 12.03
CA VAL A 197 40.30 48.78 12.11
C VAL A 197 39.95 50.07 11.37
N TYR A 198 40.72 51.15 11.59
CA TYR A 198 40.36 52.46 11.05
C TYR A 198 40.84 52.71 9.62
N ASN A 199 41.92 52.06 9.17
CA ASN A 199 42.59 52.42 7.90
C ASN A 199 42.62 51.29 6.86
N ALA A 200 42.31 50.03 7.21
CA ALA A 200 42.36 48.92 6.25
C ALA A 200 41.08 48.83 5.40
N GLU A 201 41.21 48.32 4.17
CA GLU A 201 40.07 48.00 3.29
C GLU A 201 39.24 46.84 3.86
N SER A 202 37.96 46.78 3.49
CA SER A 202 37.00 45.80 4.03
C SER A 202 37.41 44.35 3.73
N LYS A 203 37.90 44.11 2.51
CA LYS A 203 38.43 42.81 2.07
C LYS A 203 39.61 42.37 2.93
N THR A 204 40.51 43.30 3.26
CA THR A 204 41.69 43.02 4.07
C THR A 204 41.34 42.67 5.51
N ILE A 205 40.34 43.34 6.09
CA ILE A 205 39.80 42.98 7.41
C ILE A 205 39.15 41.59 7.40
N LEU A 206 38.41 41.25 6.34
CA LEU A 206 37.83 39.93 6.16
C LEU A 206 38.89 38.83 6.04
N ASP A 207 39.93 39.05 5.25
CA ASP A 207 41.01 38.08 5.07
C ASP A 207 41.82 37.89 6.37
N LEU A 208 42.02 38.96 7.13
CA LEU A 208 42.61 38.86 8.47
C LEU A 208 41.73 38.05 9.44
N LEU A 209 40.41 38.29 9.45
CA LEU A 209 39.48 37.50 10.25
C LEU A 209 39.45 36.01 9.82
N LYS A 210 39.60 35.70 8.53
CA LYS A 210 39.76 34.33 8.04
C LYS A 210 41.00 33.66 8.65
N ASN A 211 42.13 34.37 8.72
CA ASN A 211 43.36 33.88 9.34
C ASN A 211 43.21 33.68 10.87
N LEU A 212 42.46 34.57 11.53
CA LEU A 212 42.17 34.49 12.97
C LEU A 212 41.22 33.32 13.35
N ARG A 213 40.64 32.60 12.39
CA ARG A 213 39.87 31.37 12.65
C ARG A 213 40.67 30.32 13.45
N SER A 214 41.98 30.24 13.22
CA SER A 214 42.88 29.32 13.93
C SER A 214 43.31 29.83 15.31
N HIS A 215 42.97 31.08 15.65
CA HIS A 215 43.42 31.80 16.85
C HIS A 215 42.22 32.38 17.62
N LEU A 216 41.28 31.52 18.02
CA LEU A 216 40.05 31.90 18.75
C LEU A 216 40.31 32.43 20.17
N GLU A 217 41.56 32.42 20.62
CA GLU A 217 42.03 32.87 21.94
C GLU A 217 42.23 34.39 22.01
N LEU A 218 42.00 35.12 20.90
CA LEU A 218 42.03 36.58 20.77
C LEU A 218 40.61 37.19 20.67
N PRO A 219 39.79 37.14 21.74
CA PRO A 219 38.40 37.55 21.68
C PRO A 219 38.22 39.05 21.40
N ARG A 220 39.03 39.94 21.99
CA ARG A 220 38.85 41.39 21.83
C ARG A 220 39.24 41.83 20.43
N THR A 221 40.27 41.22 19.85
CA THR A 221 40.74 41.50 18.50
C THR A 221 39.68 41.11 17.46
N ILE A 222 39.10 39.91 17.61
CA ILE A 222 38.01 39.43 16.77
C ILE A 222 36.78 40.34 16.92
N ASP A 223 36.45 40.76 18.14
CA ASP A 223 35.30 41.65 18.39
C ASP A 223 35.52 43.05 17.80
N MET A 224 36.73 43.61 17.87
CA MET A 224 37.05 44.92 17.29
C MET A 224 36.94 44.91 15.76
N LEU A 225 37.56 43.92 15.10
CA LEU A 225 37.49 43.76 13.64
C LEU A 225 36.06 43.43 13.18
N GLY A 226 35.35 42.58 13.92
CA GLY A 226 33.96 42.24 13.64
C GLY A 226 33.02 43.43 13.79
N ASN A 227 33.19 44.27 14.82
CA ASN A 227 32.35 45.44 15.04
C ASN A 227 32.55 46.49 13.95
N GLU A 228 33.79 46.63 13.46
CA GLU A 228 34.08 47.50 12.32
C GLU A 228 33.39 47.01 11.04
N LEU A 229 33.38 45.70 10.77
CA LEU A 229 32.62 45.17 9.62
C LEU A 229 31.11 45.38 9.78
N VAL A 230 30.56 45.19 10.98
CA VAL A 230 29.15 45.49 11.27
C VAL A 230 28.86 46.98 11.04
N TYR A 231 29.78 47.86 11.42
CA TYR A 231 29.68 49.30 11.20
C TYR A 231 29.69 49.65 9.70
N ARG A 232 30.63 49.09 8.93
CA ARG A 232 30.69 49.25 7.47
C ARG A 232 29.46 48.67 6.76
N CYS A 233 28.87 47.61 7.33
CA CYS A 233 27.60 47.06 6.86
C CYS A 233 26.47 48.08 7.05
N ALA A 234 26.39 48.73 8.22
CA ALA A 234 25.38 49.74 8.53
C ALA A 234 25.52 51.02 7.66
N GLU A 235 26.74 51.41 7.29
CA GLU A 235 27.00 52.49 6.32
C GLU A 235 26.76 52.08 4.86
N ASN A 236 26.28 50.87 4.62
CA ASN A 236 26.11 50.29 3.29
C ASN A 236 27.39 50.22 2.44
N ALA A 237 28.57 50.26 3.07
CA ALA A 237 29.87 50.23 2.39
C ALA A 237 30.32 48.83 1.93
N LEU A 238 29.74 47.74 2.48
CA LEU A 238 30.04 46.36 2.09
C LEU A 238 29.20 45.89 0.89
N THR A 239 29.82 45.16 -0.03
CA THR A 239 29.13 44.42 -1.10
C THR A 239 28.34 43.22 -0.55
N ILE A 240 27.44 42.64 -1.36
CA ILE A 240 26.67 41.45 -0.95
C ILE A 240 27.61 40.27 -0.66
N GLU A 241 28.65 40.10 -1.48
CA GLU A 241 29.65 39.03 -1.31
C GLU A 241 30.45 39.22 -0.02
N GLU A 242 30.89 40.45 0.27
CA GLU A 242 31.58 40.77 1.53
C GLU A 242 30.67 40.59 2.76
N CYS A 243 29.37 40.92 2.66
CA CYS A 243 28.40 40.61 3.72
C CYS A 243 28.27 39.10 3.95
N CYS A 244 28.21 38.29 2.89
CA CYS A 244 28.14 36.83 3.00
C CYS A 244 29.43 36.27 3.61
N ASP A 245 30.59 36.72 3.14
CA ASP A 245 31.89 36.33 3.69
C ASP A 245 31.99 36.71 5.18
N ALA A 246 31.53 37.90 5.57
CA ALA A 246 31.50 38.33 6.97
C ALA A 246 30.65 37.40 7.85
N ILE A 247 29.44 37.04 7.41
CA ILE A 247 28.54 36.12 8.12
C ILE A 247 29.24 34.76 8.33
N LYS A 248 29.84 34.22 7.27
CA LYS A 248 30.51 32.92 7.31
C LYS A 248 31.71 32.94 8.25
N VAL A 249 32.58 33.93 8.12
CA VAL A 249 33.83 34.05 8.89
C VAL A 249 33.56 34.31 10.36
N LEU A 250 32.67 35.26 10.70
CA LEU A 250 32.32 35.54 12.09
C LEU A 250 31.65 34.34 12.78
N THR A 251 30.85 33.57 12.05
CA THR A 251 30.31 32.32 12.59
C THR A 251 31.41 31.30 12.88
N GLN A 252 32.39 31.16 11.98
CA GLN A 252 33.56 30.30 12.18
C GLN A 252 34.45 30.77 13.35
N CYS A 253 34.52 32.08 13.60
CA CYS A 253 35.21 32.70 14.73
C CYS A 253 34.41 32.64 16.06
N ARG A 254 33.32 31.86 16.14
CA ARG A 254 32.44 31.74 17.32
C ARG A 254 31.81 33.08 17.76
N ARG A 255 31.46 33.94 16.81
CA ARG A 255 30.69 35.18 17.02
C ARG A 255 29.38 35.22 16.22
N PRO A 256 28.46 34.27 16.44
CA PRO A 256 27.20 34.20 15.70
C PRO A 256 26.31 35.43 15.94
N GLU A 257 26.31 36.02 17.14
CA GLU A 257 25.51 37.20 17.46
C GLU A 257 25.88 38.43 16.62
N MET A 258 27.15 38.54 16.21
CA MET A 258 27.60 39.62 15.32
C MET A 258 27.24 39.32 13.87
N ALA A 259 27.38 38.05 13.45
CA ALA A 259 27.00 37.60 12.12
C ALA A 259 25.52 37.87 11.83
N GLU A 260 24.64 37.73 12.84
CA GLU A 260 23.22 38.04 12.69
C GLU A 260 22.97 39.47 12.21
N LYS A 261 23.78 40.46 12.61
CA LYS A 261 23.56 41.89 12.33
C LYS A 261 23.73 42.27 10.85
N PHE A 262 24.35 41.41 10.04
CA PHE A 262 24.56 41.66 8.61
C PHE A 262 23.29 41.47 7.76
N TRP A 263 22.20 40.96 8.36
CA TRP A 263 20.93 40.80 7.65
C TRP A 263 20.38 42.11 7.08
N SER A 264 20.60 43.24 7.76
CA SER A 264 20.15 44.56 7.32
C SER A 264 20.84 44.99 6.03
N GLY A 265 22.16 44.77 5.92
CA GLY A 265 22.91 45.07 4.69
C GLY A 265 22.47 44.20 3.50
N LEU A 266 22.05 42.95 3.75
CA LEU A 266 21.45 42.10 2.72
C LEU A 266 20.04 42.57 2.32
N ALA A 267 19.25 43.06 3.28
CA ALA A 267 17.91 43.57 3.01
C ALA A 267 17.92 44.91 2.26
N ASP A 268 18.76 45.87 2.66
CA ASP A 268 18.87 47.18 2.01
C ASP A 268 19.37 47.06 0.56
N LYS A 269 20.26 46.09 0.30
CA LYS A 269 20.81 45.80 -1.03
C LYS A 269 19.99 44.78 -1.82
N GLU A 270 18.71 44.57 -1.49
CA GLU A 270 17.81 43.61 -2.17
C GLU A 270 17.88 43.71 -3.70
N LYS A 271 17.93 44.93 -4.26
CA LYS A 271 17.97 45.18 -5.71
C LYS A 271 19.26 44.72 -6.40
N LEU A 272 20.36 44.61 -5.65
CA LEU A 272 21.67 44.18 -6.14
C LEU A 272 21.84 42.65 -6.10
N ILE A 273 20.84 41.93 -5.57
CA ILE A 273 20.78 40.46 -5.67
C ILE A 273 20.37 40.11 -7.11
N THR A 274 21.26 39.43 -7.81
CA THR A 274 21.19 39.01 -9.23
C THR A 274 21.24 37.49 -9.36
N GLU A 275 21.04 36.97 -10.57
CA GLU A 275 21.14 35.54 -10.89
C GLU A 275 22.52 34.93 -10.57
N ARG A 276 23.57 35.77 -10.53
CA ARG A 276 24.95 35.35 -10.27
C ARG A 276 25.30 35.26 -8.80
N ASN A 277 24.66 36.05 -7.92
CA ASN A 277 25.05 36.12 -6.50
C ASN A 277 23.97 35.62 -5.53
N ILE A 278 22.77 35.29 -6.01
CA ILE A 278 21.66 34.83 -5.17
C ILE A 278 22.00 33.57 -4.37
N HIS A 279 22.75 32.63 -4.96
CA HIS A 279 23.16 31.39 -4.28
C HIS A 279 24.06 31.65 -3.07
N PHE A 280 24.95 32.65 -3.14
CA PHE A 280 25.80 33.03 -1.99
C PHE A 280 24.95 33.46 -0.79
N VAL A 281 23.88 34.22 -1.02
CA VAL A 281 22.98 34.68 0.04
C VAL A 281 22.17 33.51 0.62
N PHE A 282 21.71 32.56 -0.22
CA PHE A 282 21.08 31.33 0.26
C PHE A 282 22.03 30.47 1.11
N ALA A 283 23.29 30.35 0.69
CA ALA A 283 24.30 29.59 1.42
C ALA A 283 24.58 30.15 2.83
N MET A 284 24.20 31.40 3.11
CA MET A 284 24.34 32.01 4.44
C MET A 284 23.22 31.66 5.41
N LEU A 285 22.07 31.20 4.94
CA LEU A 285 20.90 30.90 5.78
C LEU A 285 21.17 29.89 6.92
N PRO A 286 22.00 28.83 6.76
CA PRO A 286 22.30 27.91 7.85
C PRO A 286 23.03 28.58 9.03
N TYR A 287 23.78 29.66 8.77
CA TYR A 287 24.54 30.39 9.79
C TYR A 287 23.68 31.39 10.56
N LEU A 288 22.55 31.82 9.98
CA LEU A 288 21.59 32.72 10.63
C LEU A 288 20.52 31.92 11.36
N LYS A 289 20.23 32.25 12.61
CA LYS A 289 19.14 31.67 13.43
C LYS A 289 18.04 32.68 13.69
N ILE A 290 18.39 33.89 14.12
CA ILE A 290 17.44 34.95 14.47
C ILE A 290 16.95 35.64 13.20
N SER A 291 17.86 36.15 12.36
CA SER A 291 17.50 36.94 11.18
C SER A 291 17.11 36.12 9.94
N ARG A 292 17.22 34.79 10.00
CA ARG A 292 17.00 33.87 8.86
C ARG A 292 15.70 34.13 8.11
N ARG A 293 14.60 34.30 8.85
CA ARG A 293 13.26 34.49 8.27
C ARG A 293 13.16 35.82 7.53
N ALA A 294 13.77 36.88 8.05
CA ALA A 294 13.81 38.18 7.39
C ALA A 294 14.59 38.10 6.08
N VAL A 295 15.77 37.46 6.08
CA VAL A 295 16.57 37.24 4.86
C VAL A 295 15.83 36.36 3.86
N LEU A 296 15.18 35.28 4.31
CA LEU A 296 14.33 34.45 3.44
C LEU A 296 13.21 35.25 2.78
N ALA A 297 12.57 36.18 3.48
CA ALA A 297 11.52 37.02 2.90
C ALA A 297 12.04 37.94 1.78
N VAL A 298 13.28 38.42 1.88
CA VAL A 298 13.96 39.16 0.80
C VAL A 298 14.22 38.23 -0.38
N LEU A 299 14.77 37.05 -0.12
CA LEU A 299 15.08 36.05 -1.15
C LEU A 299 13.83 35.55 -1.87
N GLU A 300 12.72 35.35 -1.18
CA GLU A 300 11.43 34.96 -1.79
C GLU A 300 10.95 35.99 -2.82
N ARG A 301 11.14 37.29 -2.57
CA ARG A 301 10.78 38.33 -3.53
C ARG A 301 11.71 38.31 -4.74
N ARG A 302 13.01 38.19 -4.52
CA ARG A 302 14.01 38.22 -5.60
C ARG A 302 13.97 36.98 -6.48
N ILE A 303 13.87 35.79 -5.91
CA ILE A 303 13.90 34.54 -6.69
C ILE A 303 12.72 34.44 -7.66
N THR A 304 11.55 34.96 -7.30
CA THR A 304 10.37 34.97 -8.20
C THR A 304 10.58 35.84 -9.46
N MET A 305 11.52 36.78 -9.42
CA MET A 305 11.90 37.63 -10.56
C MET A 305 13.14 37.14 -11.31
N LEU A 306 13.91 36.20 -10.74
CA LEU A 306 15.22 35.81 -11.28
C LEU A 306 15.29 34.34 -11.68
N TRP A 307 14.31 33.51 -11.27
CA TRP A 307 14.38 32.06 -11.41
C TRP A 307 14.72 31.63 -12.84
N TRP A 308 14.12 32.23 -13.88
CA TRP A 308 14.33 31.81 -15.27
C TRP A 308 15.74 32.05 -15.82
N GLN A 309 16.56 32.90 -15.19
CA GLN A 309 17.93 33.23 -15.63
C GLN A 309 19.00 32.42 -14.89
N MET A 310 18.62 31.61 -13.91
CA MET A 310 19.55 30.86 -13.08
C MET A 310 20.17 29.69 -13.84
N ALA A 311 21.47 29.50 -13.66
CA ALA A 311 22.19 28.31 -14.12
C ALA A 311 21.87 27.08 -13.24
N PRO A 312 22.07 25.84 -13.75
CA PRO A 312 21.83 24.62 -12.98
C PRO A 312 22.61 24.53 -11.66
N SER A 313 23.88 24.90 -11.65
CA SER A 313 24.71 24.93 -10.44
C SER A 313 24.11 25.84 -9.35
N THR A 314 23.69 27.05 -9.74
CA THR A 314 23.02 28.01 -8.84
C THR A 314 21.73 27.43 -8.26
N ALA A 315 20.92 26.74 -9.06
CA ALA A 315 19.68 26.14 -8.59
C ALA A 315 19.92 25.02 -7.57
N ILE A 316 20.94 24.18 -7.80
CA ILE A 316 21.34 23.12 -6.86
C ILE A 316 21.81 23.71 -5.53
N GLU A 317 22.67 24.71 -5.54
CA GLU A 317 23.19 25.33 -4.32
C GLU A 317 22.08 26.00 -3.48
N VAL A 318 21.12 26.65 -4.15
CA VAL A 318 19.91 27.19 -3.50
C VAL A 318 19.12 26.07 -2.83
N MET A 319 18.86 24.97 -3.54
CA MET A 319 18.12 23.82 -3.01
C MET A 319 18.86 23.14 -1.85
N GLN A 320 20.17 22.93 -1.94
CA GLN A 320 21.00 22.38 -0.87
C GLN A 320 20.99 23.26 0.38
N SER A 321 21.01 24.58 0.21
CA SER A 321 20.92 25.53 1.32
C SER A 321 19.59 25.40 2.07
N LEU A 322 18.48 25.23 1.35
CA LEU A 322 17.16 24.99 1.94
C LEU A 322 17.10 23.67 2.70
N VAL A 323 17.68 22.60 2.14
CA VAL A 323 17.77 21.28 2.78
C VAL A 323 18.58 21.37 4.08
N ALA A 324 19.73 22.06 4.06
CA ALA A 324 20.56 22.27 5.25
C ALA A 324 19.81 23.03 6.36
N CYS A 325 18.96 23.99 5.98
CA CYS A 325 18.10 24.71 6.92
C CYS A 325 16.83 23.95 7.34
N LYS A 326 16.48 22.86 6.64
CA LYS A 326 15.19 22.13 6.77
C LYS A 326 13.97 23.05 6.63
N VAL A 327 14.04 24.01 5.70
CA VAL A 327 12.94 24.96 5.43
C VAL A 327 12.52 24.85 3.97
N SER A 328 11.20 24.88 3.73
CA SER A 328 10.60 24.78 2.39
C SER A 328 9.69 25.99 2.15
N PRO A 329 10.26 27.18 1.85
CA PRO A 329 9.47 28.38 1.60
C PRO A 329 8.68 28.21 0.30
N PHE A 330 7.35 28.27 0.38
CA PHE A 330 6.44 27.90 -0.72
C PHE A 330 6.75 28.62 -2.03
N ARG A 331 7.06 29.92 -2.00
CA ARG A 331 7.35 30.70 -3.22
C ARG A 331 8.67 30.31 -3.87
N VAL A 332 9.67 29.99 -3.05
CA VAL A 332 10.99 29.56 -3.51
C VAL A 332 10.88 28.19 -4.15
N THR A 333 10.32 27.20 -3.44
CA THR A 333 10.18 25.83 -3.95
C THR A 333 9.30 25.76 -5.18
N GLN A 334 8.21 26.54 -5.24
CA GLN A 334 7.40 26.67 -6.44
C GLN A 334 8.18 27.28 -7.62
N SER A 335 9.04 28.28 -7.39
CA SER A 335 9.88 28.87 -8.43
C SER A 335 10.93 27.88 -8.94
N MET A 336 11.52 27.08 -8.05
CA MET A 336 12.46 26.01 -8.41
C MET A 336 11.78 24.88 -9.18
N ALA A 337 10.53 24.53 -8.84
CA ALA A 337 9.75 23.56 -9.59
C ALA A 337 9.46 24.03 -11.03
N ARG A 338 9.11 25.32 -11.20
CA ARG A 338 8.95 25.95 -12.53
C ARG A 338 10.27 26.01 -13.30
N TRP A 339 11.36 26.34 -12.62
CA TRP A 339 12.69 26.36 -13.20
C TRP A 339 13.09 24.98 -13.73
N LEU A 340 12.91 23.93 -12.92
CA LEU A 340 13.20 22.55 -13.29
C LEU A 340 12.41 22.15 -14.54
N ASN A 341 11.10 22.42 -14.53
CA ASN A 341 10.24 22.10 -15.67
C ASN A 341 10.72 22.82 -16.95
N THR A 342 11.14 24.08 -16.86
CA THR A 342 11.60 24.86 -18.02
C THR A 342 12.96 24.40 -18.55
N ASN A 343 13.90 24.11 -17.65
CA ASN A 343 15.30 23.80 -17.98
C ASN A 343 15.60 22.30 -18.02
N ILE A 344 14.59 21.42 -17.93
CA ILE A 344 14.77 19.96 -17.87
C ILE A 344 15.62 19.37 -19.02
N HIS A 345 15.70 20.07 -20.15
CA HIS A 345 16.43 19.65 -21.34
C HIS A 345 17.92 20.05 -21.33
N THR A 346 18.33 21.02 -20.51
CA THR A 346 19.71 21.48 -20.36
C THR A 346 20.42 20.89 -19.15
N VAL A 347 19.66 20.31 -18.21
CA VAL A 347 20.16 19.71 -16.97
C VAL A 347 20.73 18.32 -17.25
N THR A 348 21.90 18.03 -16.69
CA THR A 348 22.55 16.70 -16.77
C THR A 348 21.86 15.67 -15.86
N GLU A 349 22.14 14.38 -16.04
CA GLU A 349 21.48 13.32 -15.27
C GLU A 349 21.79 13.42 -13.76
N ASP A 350 23.03 13.76 -13.39
CA ASP A 350 23.45 13.91 -11.99
C ASP A 350 22.85 15.16 -11.33
N GLU A 351 22.80 16.28 -12.06
CA GLU A 351 22.16 17.51 -11.60
C GLU A 351 20.66 17.32 -11.38
N LEU A 352 19.98 16.60 -12.29
CA LEU A 352 18.56 16.28 -12.15
C LEU A 352 18.32 15.41 -10.91
N GLY A 353 19.19 14.42 -10.68
CA GLY A 353 19.17 13.58 -9.47
C GLY A 353 19.28 14.41 -8.20
N ALA A 354 20.26 15.31 -8.10
CA ALA A 354 20.46 16.16 -6.93
C ALA A 354 19.27 17.09 -6.65
N ILE A 355 18.65 17.65 -7.69
CA ILE A 355 17.47 18.53 -7.54
C ILE A 355 16.26 17.75 -7.04
N LEU A 356 16.00 16.56 -7.58
CA LEU A 356 14.89 15.71 -7.15
C LEU A 356 15.07 15.20 -5.72
N GLU A 357 16.30 14.83 -5.36
CA GLU A 357 16.63 14.44 -3.99
C GLU A 357 16.38 15.61 -3.03
N ALA A 358 16.76 16.83 -3.41
CA ALA A 358 16.49 18.02 -2.61
C ALA A 358 14.98 18.29 -2.45
N PHE A 359 14.18 18.16 -3.51
CA PHE A 359 12.71 18.27 -3.40
C PHE A 359 12.11 17.23 -2.45
N THR A 360 12.62 16.01 -2.53
CA THR A 360 12.18 14.89 -1.68
C THR A 360 12.53 15.15 -0.21
N ASN A 361 13.76 15.60 0.07
CA ASN A 361 14.22 15.97 1.42
C ASN A 361 13.48 17.19 2.00
N LEU A 362 12.97 18.09 1.15
CA LEU A 362 12.13 19.22 1.53
C LEU A 362 10.64 18.87 1.64
N SER A 363 10.27 17.61 1.42
CA SER A 363 8.89 17.12 1.39
C SER A 363 7.98 17.98 0.48
N TYR A 364 8.50 18.42 -0.67
CA TYR A 364 7.77 19.24 -1.64
C TYR A 364 7.66 18.55 -3.00
N SER A 365 6.44 18.49 -3.52
CA SER A 365 6.15 18.05 -4.90
C SER A 365 4.95 18.82 -5.46
N ASP A 366 4.95 19.06 -6.77
CA ASP A 366 3.86 19.72 -7.48
C ASP A 366 3.73 19.21 -8.93
N ALA A 367 2.68 19.68 -9.63
CA ALA A 367 2.42 19.31 -11.01
C ALA A 367 3.44 19.86 -12.02
N GLN A 368 4.33 20.78 -11.64
CA GLN A 368 5.42 21.25 -12.52
C GLN A 368 6.55 20.23 -12.53
N ILE A 369 6.91 19.69 -11.37
CA ILE A 369 7.93 18.64 -11.25
C ILE A 369 7.47 17.40 -12.02
N GLU A 370 6.25 16.94 -11.79
CA GLU A 370 5.71 15.76 -12.48
C GLU A 370 5.72 15.92 -14.01
N ARG A 371 5.26 17.07 -14.53
CA ARG A 371 5.30 17.37 -15.98
C ARG A 371 6.72 17.48 -16.53
N GLY A 372 7.66 17.99 -15.75
CA GLY A 372 9.07 18.05 -16.11
C GLY A 372 9.64 16.64 -16.31
N LEU A 373 9.45 15.78 -15.32
CA LEU A 373 9.90 14.38 -15.35
C LEU A 373 9.22 13.57 -16.45
N GLU A 374 7.92 13.77 -16.67
CA GLU A 374 7.20 13.13 -17.76
C GLU A 374 7.80 13.50 -19.13
N ARG A 375 8.08 14.79 -19.37
CA ARG A 375 8.72 15.24 -20.63
C ARG A 375 10.14 14.69 -20.78
N TYR A 376 10.90 14.65 -19.69
CA TYR A 376 12.23 14.07 -19.68
C TYR A 376 12.20 12.59 -20.06
N MET A 377 11.32 11.80 -19.43
CA MET A 377 11.19 10.36 -19.71
C MET A 377 10.65 10.09 -21.12
N LYS A 378 9.74 10.92 -21.64
CA LYS A 378 9.28 10.83 -23.04
C LYS A 378 10.41 11.10 -24.04
N ALA A 379 11.33 12.01 -23.74
CA ALA A 379 12.42 12.39 -24.63
C ALA A 379 13.62 11.43 -24.57
N LYS A 380 14.03 11.04 -23.36
CA LYS A 380 15.22 10.19 -23.13
C LYS A 380 14.87 8.71 -23.11
N GLY A 381 13.81 8.31 -22.39
CA GLY A 381 13.38 6.92 -22.28
C GLY A 381 14.53 5.97 -21.93
N VAL A 382 14.78 5.00 -22.80
CA VAL A 382 15.85 3.98 -22.64
C VAL A 382 17.27 4.56 -22.75
N LYS A 383 17.43 5.79 -23.24
CA LYS A 383 18.74 6.46 -23.38
C LYS A 383 19.30 7.00 -22.06
N VAL A 384 18.54 6.93 -20.97
CA VAL A 384 19.06 7.30 -19.63
C VAL A 384 20.17 6.32 -19.26
N THR A 385 21.28 6.83 -18.74
CA THR A 385 22.45 6.00 -18.38
C THR A 385 22.64 5.85 -16.88
N SER A 386 22.29 6.88 -16.10
CA SER A 386 22.48 6.92 -14.66
C SER A 386 21.42 6.11 -13.92
N GLN A 387 21.84 5.02 -13.27
CA GLN A 387 20.98 4.25 -12.37
C GLN A 387 20.51 5.07 -11.16
N ASN A 388 21.36 5.98 -10.66
CA ASN A 388 21.05 6.82 -9.49
C ASN A 388 19.87 7.76 -9.78
N LEU A 389 19.82 8.33 -10.98
CA LEU A 389 18.70 9.18 -11.39
C LEU A 389 17.37 8.41 -11.34
N ILE A 390 17.33 7.20 -11.90
CA ILE A 390 16.10 6.38 -11.92
C ILE A 390 15.66 6.01 -10.50
N ILE A 391 16.61 5.65 -9.63
CA ILE A 391 16.34 5.37 -8.22
C ILE A 391 15.75 6.60 -7.53
N THR A 392 16.34 7.78 -7.73
CA THR A 392 15.84 9.03 -7.13
C THR A 392 14.46 9.39 -7.68
N MET A 393 14.20 9.18 -8.98
CA MET A 393 12.88 9.39 -9.58
C MET A 393 11.83 8.46 -8.99
N LEU A 394 12.13 7.16 -8.88
CA LEU A 394 11.24 6.18 -8.28
C LEU A 394 11.01 6.45 -6.79
N GLY A 395 12.05 6.87 -6.05
CA GLY A 395 11.96 7.30 -4.66
C GLY A 395 11.05 8.52 -4.49
N HIS A 396 11.17 9.52 -5.37
CA HIS A 396 10.28 10.69 -5.39
C HIS A 396 8.83 10.28 -5.69
N CYS A 397 8.61 9.40 -6.67
CA CYS A 397 7.27 8.87 -6.95
C CYS A 397 6.68 8.11 -5.76
N GLN A 398 7.49 7.34 -5.04
CA GLN A 398 7.04 6.61 -3.85
C GLN A 398 6.64 7.57 -2.72
N GLU A 399 7.49 8.53 -2.37
CA GLU A 399 7.28 9.45 -1.24
C GLU A 399 5.99 10.28 -1.42
N PHE A 400 5.80 10.82 -2.62
CA PHE A 400 4.64 11.67 -2.95
C PHE A 400 3.46 10.89 -3.54
N ARG A 401 3.56 9.55 -3.60
CA ARG A 401 2.54 8.65 -4.15
C ARG A 401 2.11 9.03 -5.58
N LEU A 402 3.07 9.38 -6.43
CA LEU A 402 2.85 9.80 -7.82
C LEU A 402 2.72 8.58 -8.73
N ARG A 403 1.52 8.39 -9.29
CA ARG A 403 1.21 7.27 -10.19
C ARG A 403 1.17 7.71 -11.66
N ASN A 404 2.24 8.34 -12.14
CA ASN A 404 2.34 8.76 -13.54
C ASN A 404 2.85 7.62 -14.43
N ALA A 405 2.00 7.16 -15.35
CA ALA A 405 2.31 6.01 -16.21
C ALA A 405 3.53 6.23 -17.11
N HIS A 406 3.79 7.45 -17.59
CA HIS A 406 4.92 7.73 -18.46
C HIS A 406 6.25 7.63 -17.71
N ILE A 407 6.29 8.14 -16.47
CA ILE A 407 7.48 8.08 -15.61
C ILE A 407 7.75 6.61 -15.24
N LEU A 408 6.75 5.92 -14.69
CA LEU A 408 6.90 4.55 -14.18
C LEU A 408 7.23 3.54 -15.29
N ASN A 409 6.58 3.64 -16.45
CA ASN A 409 6.91 2.79 -17.60
C ASN A 409 8.32 3.08 -18.13
N GLY A 410 8.73 4.35 -18.18
CA GLY A 410 10.09 4.72 -18.57
C GLY A 410 11.14 4.11 -17.64
N CYS A 411 10.91 4.16 -16.32
CA CYS A 411 11.79 3.53 -15.33
C CYS A 411 11.81 2.00 -15.47
N SER A 412 10.68 1.36 -15.77
CA SER A 412 10.64 -0.09 -16.01
C SER A 412 11.39 -0.52 -17.28
N GLU A 413 11.32 0.27 -18.35
CA GLU A 413 12.02 -0.02 -19.60
C GLU A 413 13.54 0.17 -19.43
N PHE A 414 13.98 1.17 -18.64
CA PHE A 414 15.38 1.30 -18.26
C PHE A 414 15.89 0.05 -17.52
N LEU A 415 15.11 -0.47 -16.57
CA LEU A 415 15.46 -1.69 -15.84
C LEU A 415 15.63 -2.88 -16.79
N ILE A 416 14.69 -3.08 -17.71
CA ILE A 416 14.73 -4.18 -18.69
C ILE A 416 15.97 -4.06 -19.59
N ALA A 417 16.27 -2.86 -20.07
CA ALA A 417 17.38 -2.63 -20.99
C ALA A 417 18.77 -2.74 -20.33
N ASN A 418 18.90 -2.30 -19.06
CA ASN A 418 20.19 -2.15 -18.40
C ASN A 418 20.43 -3.16 -17.25
N HIS A 419 19.60 -4.20 -17.14
CA HIS A 419 19.61 -5.16 -16.02
C HIS A 419 21.00 -5.74 -15.68
N ALA A 420 21.86 -5.96 -16.68
CA ALA A 420 23.19 -6.53 -16.49
C ALA A 420 24.18 -5.62 -15.75
N LEU A 421 23.92 -4.31 -15.71
CA LEU A 421 24.80 -3.30 -15.10
C LEU A 421 24.33 -2.85 -13.72
N LEU A 422 23.21 -3.37 -13.23
CA LEU A 422 22.59 -2.92 -11.98
C LEU A 422 23.26 -3.53 -10.76
N GLU A 423 23.49 -2.68 -9.75
CA GLU A 423 24.02 -3.14 -8.46
C GLU A 423 22.93 -3.85 -7.63
N PRO A 424 23.20 -5.05 -7.05
CA PRO A 424 22.22 -5.79 -6.24
C PRO A 424 21.65 -5.01 -5.04
N SER A 425 22.39 -4.06 -4.50
CA SER A 425 21.96 -3.20 -3.38
C SER A 425 20.78 -2.29 -3.75
N TYR A 426 20.58 -1.99 -5.03
CA TYR A 426 19.52 -1.11 -5.50
C TYR A 426 18.25 -1.83 -5.97
N PHE A 427 18.22 -3.15 -6.01
CA PHE A 427 17.08 -3.90 -6.56
C PHE A 427 15.76 -3.59 -5.85
N ARG A 428 15.80 -3.41 -4.52
CA ARG A 428 14.65 -2.92 -3.74
C ARG A 428 14.19 -1.57 -4.25
N ALA A 429 15.10 -0.61 -4.45
CA ALA A 429 14.75 0.75 -4.85
C ALA A 429 14.12 0.79 -6.25
N PHE A 430 14.50 -0.12 -7.14
CA PHE A 430 13.87 -0.25 -8.45
C PHE A 430 12.47 -0.87 -8.40
N PHE A 431 12.28 -1.91 -7.58
CA PHE A 431 11.05 -2.71 -7.63
C PHE A 431 9.98 -2.29 -6.61
N TYR A 432 10.39 -1.96 -5.39
CA TYR A 432 9.48 -1.67 -4.28
C TYR A 432 8.44 -0.57 -4.57
N PRO A 433 8.80 0.56 -5.24
CA PRO A 433 7.86 1.62 -5.58
C PRO A 433 6.66 1.15 -6.41
N PHE A 434 6.85 0.18 -7.31
CA PHE A 434 5.76 -0.37 -8.13
C PHE A 434 4.70 -1.06 -7.26
N GLY A 435 5.12 -1.78 -6.22
CA GLY A 435 4.20 -2.44 -5.28
C GLY A 435 3.50 -1.45 -4.36
N VAL A 436 4.18 -0.42 -3.87
CA VAL A 436 3.56 0.63 -3.05
C VAL A 436 2.48 1.37 -3.83
N LEU A 437 2.79 1.73 -5.08
CA LEU A 437 1.89 2.45 -5.95
C LEU A 437 0.80 1.58 -6.58
N ASP A 438 0.89 0.24 -6.49
CA ASP A 438 0.03 -0.76 -7.16
C ASP A 438 0.10 -0.70 -8.70
N PHE A 439 1.27 -0.40 -9.27
CA PHE A 439 1.43 -0.13 -10.70
C PHE A 439 2.05 -1.31 -11.44
N VAL A 440 1.33 -1.84 -12.43
CA VAL A 440 1.83 -2.87 -13.35
C VAL A 440 2.31 -2.20 -14.64
N PRO A 441 3.61 -2.31 -14.99
CA PRO A 441 4.13 -1.72 -16.22
C PRO A 441 3.52 -2.28 -17.50
N SER A 442 3.57 -1.51 -18.59
CA SER A 442 3.04 -1.94 -19.90
C SER A 442 3.71 -3.22 -20.42
N ASN A 443 5.04 -3.37 -20.25
CA ASN A 443 5.80 -4.55 -20.64
C ASN A 443 5.97 -5.54 -19.46
N SER A 444 4.83 -5.85 -18.82
CA SER A 444 4.80 -6.57 -17.54
C SER A 444 5.52 -7.93 -17.55
N ILE A 445 5.36 -8.73 -18.61
CA ILE A 445 5.96 -10.07 -18.70
C ILE A 445 7.49 -9.97 -18.60
N LYS A 446 8.13 -9.21 -19.51
CA LYS A 446 9.59 -9.03 -19.49
C LYS A 446 10.09 -8.37 -18.22
N PHE A 447 9.33 -7.41 -17.68
CA PHE A 447 9.68 -6.74 -16.43
C PHE A 447 9.80 -7.73 -15.26
N PHE A 448 8.78 -8.56 -15.05
CA PHE A 448 8.78 -9.55 -13.98
C PHE A 448 9.78 -10.68 -14.22
N ASP A 449 9.95 -11.13 -15.46
CA ASP A 449 10.99 -12.13 -15.82
C ASP A 449 12.39 -11.61 -15.49
N THR A 450 12.65 -10.33 -15.78
CA THR A 450 13.93 -9.66 -15.46
C THR A 450 14.15 -9.60 -13.96
N ILE A 451 13.16 -9.17 -13.18
CA ILE A 451 13.26 -9.13 -11.71
C ILE A 451 13.48 -10.53 -11.13
N ASN A 452 12.72 -11.54 -11.59
CA ASN A 452 12.88 -12.92 -11.14
C ASN A 452 14.30 -13.43 -11.41
N MET A 453 14.83 -13.19 -12.61
CA MET A 453 16.20 -13.56 -12.97
C MET A 453 17.24 -12.85 -12.09
N LEU A 454 17.09 -11.53 -11.89
CA LEU A 454 18.02 -10.74 -11.06
C LEU A 454 18.03 -11.17 -9.60
N VAL A 455 16.85 -11.42 -9.03
CA VAL A 455 16.71 -11.91 -7.65
C VAL A 455 17.27 -13.32 -7.52
N ASP A 456 17.06 -14.19 -8.51
CA ASP A 456 17.60 -15.56 -8.49
C ASP A 456 19.13 -15.57 -8.56
N LEU A 457 19.72 -14.79 -9.47
CA LEU A 457 21.15 -14.70 -9.70
C LEU A 457 21.90 -14.07 -8.52
N HIS A 458 21.28 -13.11 -7.83
CA HIS A 458 21.93 -12.31 -6.80
C HIS A 458 21.33 -12.45 -5.39
N PHE A 459 20.49 -13.45 -5.15
CA PHE A 459 19.76 -13.65 -3.88
C PHE A 459 20.63 -13.46 -2.63
N ALA A 460 21.83 -14.06 -2.61
CA ALA A 460 22.76 -13.99 -1.47
C ALA A 460 23.43 -12.62 -1.27
N LYS A 461 23.47 -11.78 -2.32
CA LYS A 461 24.08 -10.44 -2.29
C LYS A 461 23.07 -9.36 -1.86
N ILE A 462 21.77 -9.63 -1.98
CA ILE A 462 20.71 -8.69 -1.62
C ILE A 462 20.54 -8.70 -0.08
N PRO A 463 20.41 -7.55 0.58
CA PRO A 463 20.09 -7.50 2.00
C PRO A 463 18.80 -8.28 2.33
N PRO A 464 18.75 -9.11 3.39
CA PRO A 464 17.56 -9.89 3.71
C PRO A 464 16.28 -9.06 3.90
N THR A 465 16.42 -7.84 4.44
CA THR A 465 15.32 -6.88 4.59
C THR A 465 14.73 -6.46 3.25
N ASP A 466 15.60 -6.33 2.24
CA ASP A 466 15.27 -5.88 0.89
C ASP A 466 14.61 -7.00 0.10
N VAL A 467 15.07 -8.24 0.30
CA VAL A 467 14.40 -9.44 -0.24
C VAL A 467 12.95 -9.49 0.26
N ILE A 468 12.70 -9.27 1.55
CA ILE A 468 11.33 -9.30 2.10
C ILE A 468 10.46 -8.18 1.49
N ASP A 469 11.01 -6.98 1.30
CA ASP A 469 10.31 -5.88 0.64
C ASP A 469 9.97 -6.21 -0.83
N ILE A 470 10.91 -6.80 -1.57
CA ILE A 470 10.70 -7.27 -2.95
C ILE A 470 9.59 -8.33 -3.00
N MET A 471 9.61 -9.30 -2.08
CA MET A 471 8.58 -10.35 -2.00
C MET A 471 7.20 -9.79 -1.64
N PHE A 472 7.15 -8.80 -0.76
CA PHE A 472 5.92 -8.08 -0.46
C PHE A 472 5.39 -7.33 -1.69
N THR A 473 6.26 -6.71 -2.49
CA THR A 473 5.87 -6.06 -3.75
C THR A 473 5.30 -7.05 -4.75
N PHE A 474 5.90 -8.24 -4.90
CA PHE A 474 5.33 -9.31 -5.73
C PHE A 474 3.89 -9.66 -5.29
N LEU A 475 3.66 -9.82 -4.00
CA LEU A 475 2.34 -10.11 -3.44
C LEU A 475 1.34 -8.96 -3.70
N CYS A 476 1.74 -7.70 -3.51
CA CYS A 476 0.89 -6.55 -3.82
C CYS A 476 0.43 -6.57 -5.29
N LEU A 477 1.34 -6.88 -6.21
CA LEU A 477 1.12 -6.91 -7.67
C LEU A 477 0.54 -8.24 -8.21
N GLU A 478 0.05 -9.12 -7.34
CA GLU A 478 -0.59 -10.40 -7.72
C GLU A 478 0.36 -11.31 -8.54
N ARG A 479 1.60 -11.41 -8.07
CA ARG A 479 2.64 -12.28 -8.62
C ARG A 479 3.23 -13.12 -7.48
N PHE A 480 3.32 -14.43 -7.67
CA PHE A 480 3.67 -15.37 -6.60
C PHE A 480 4.96 -16.13 -6.96
N PRO A 481 6.15 -15.65 -6.55
CA PRO A 481 7.41 -16.27 -6.93
C PRO A 481 7.74 -17.44 -5.99
N LEU A 482 7.12 -18.60 -6.24
CA LEU A 482 7.24 -19.82 -5.42
C LEU A 482 8.67 -20.36 -5.32
N ASN A 483 9.48 -20.12 -6.34
CA ASN A 483 10.90 -20.48 -6.41
C ASN A 483 11.75 -19.88 -5.28
N PHE A 484 11.34 -18.74 -4.69
CA PHE A 484 12.09 -18.11 -3.60
C PHE A 484 11.63 -18.49 -2.20
N VAL A 485 10.44 -19.09 -2.06
CA VAL A 485 9.83 -19.46 -0.78
C VAL A 485 10.81 -20.27 0.09
N ASN A 486 11.33 -21.37 -0.45
CA ASN A 486 12.22 -22.26 0.29
C ASN A 486 13.54 -21.60 0.70
N ARG A 487 13.96 -20.54 0.00
CA ARG A 487 15.17 -19.77 0.32
C ARG A 487 14.90 -18.75 1.43
N ILE A 488 13.73 -18.12 1.44
CA ILE A 488 13.33 -17.10 2.43
C ILE A 488 13.00 -17.73 3.78
N PHE A 489 12.32 -18.88 3.77
CA PHE A 489 11.98 -19.61 5.01
C PHE A 489 13.08 -20.58 5.46
N ASN A 490 14.26 -20.52 4.84
CA ASN A 490 15.43 -21.27 5.28
C ASN A 490 15.91 -20.76 6.65
N PRO A 491 16.20 -21.64 7.63
CA PRO A 491 16.73 -21.22 8.94
C PRO A 491 17.93 -20.27 8.87
N TYR A 492 18.87 -20.53 7.95
CA TYR A 492 20.04 -19.67 7.74
C TYR A 492 19.65 -18.25 7.33
N PHE A 493 18.66 -18.10 6.44
CA PHE A 493 18.20 -16.78 6.01
C PHE A 493 17.56 -16.02 7.18
N LEU A 494 16.75 -16.69 7.99
CA LEU A 494 16.10 -16.11 9.16
C LEU A 494 17.12 -15.70 10.25
N ASP A 495 18.18 -16.49 10.46
CA ASP A 495 19.25 -16.15 11.39
C ASP A 495 20.04 -14.92 10.93
N VAL A 496 20.38 -14.84 9.63
CA VAL A 496 21.07 -13.67 9.05
C VAL A 496 20.17 -12.43 9.12
N LEU A 497 18.87 -12.59 8.87
CA LEU A 497 17.89 -11.51 9.02
C LEU A 497 17.86 -10.98 10.46
N HIS A 498 17.85 -11.88 11.44
CA HIS A 498 17.87 -11.53 12.86
C HIS A 498 19.15 -10.83 13.28
N ALA A 499 20.31 -11.30 12.81
CA ALA A 499 21.61 -10.72 13.16
C ALA A 499 21.83 -9.32 12.56
N LYS A 500 21.33 -9.07 11.33
CA LYS A 500 21.59 -7.81 10.59
C LYS A 500 20.57 -6.71 10.85
N THR A 501 19.44 -7.00 11.49
CA THR A 501 18.35 -6.04 11.66
C THR A 501 18.29 -5.51 13.09
N GLN A 502 18.15 -4.20 13.24
CA GLN A 502 17.96 -3.56 14.55
C GLN A 502 16.68 -4.08 15.25
N PRO A 503 16.70 -4.32 16.57
CA PRO A 503 15.55 -4.85 17.32
C PRO A 503 14.25 -4.07 17.10
N GLU A 504 14.33 -2.74 17.01
CA GLU A 504 13.17 -1.85 16.79
C GLU A 504 12.47 -2.08 15.44
N ARG A 505 13.22 -2.53 14.41
CA ARG A 505 12.69 -2.79 13.07
C ARG A 505 12.27 -4.24 12.86
N MET A 506 12.74 -5.16 13.71
CA MET A 506 12.49 -6.59 13.57
C MET A 506 11.01 -6.95 13.60
N ASP A 507 10.20 -6.28 14.42
CA ASP A 507 8.77 -6.59 14.53
C ASP A 507 8.00 -6.23 13.26
N ILE A 508 8.36 -5.12 12.61
CA ILE A 508 7.79 -4.71 11.32
C ILE A 508 8.12 -5.75 10.24
N ILE A 509 9.37 -6.20 10.21
CA ILE A 509 9.84 -7.18 9.21
C ILE A 509 9.21 -8.56 9.44
N ARG A 510 9.13 -9.03 10.68
CA ARG A 510 8.39 -10.26 11.04
C ARG A 510 6.93 -10.15 10.63
N GLY A 511 6.32 -8.98 10.84
CA GLY A 511 4.96 -8.67 10.40
C GLY A 511 4.81 -8.82 8.88
N LYS A 512 5.72 -8.26 8.09
CA LYS A 512 5.74 -8.40 6.61
C LYS A 512 5.93 -9.85 6.17
N LEU A 513 6.83 -10.60 6.81
CA LEU A 513 7.07 -12.01 6.49
C LEU A 513 5.83 -12.88 6.75
N LYS A 514 5.13 -12.63 7.87
CA LYS A 514 3.84 -13.30 8.15
C LYS A 514 2.74 -12.92 7.16
N VAL A 515 2.69 -11.65 6.76
CA VAL A 515 1.77 -11.18 5.71
C VAL A 515 2.09 -11.86 4.37
N PHE A 516 3.36 -12.05 4.04
CA PHE A 516 3.79 -12.77 2.85
C PHE A 516 3.35 -14.24 2.86
N ASP A 517 3.65 -14.98 3.93
CA ASP A 517 3.23 -16.40 4.11
C ASP A 517 1.69 -16.53 4.02
N THR A 518 0.97 -15.63 4.68
CA THR A 518 -0.50 -15.61 4.66
C THR A 518 -1.03 -15.27 3.27
N GLY A 519 -0.42 -14.31 2.58
CA GLY A 519 -0.82 -13.92 1.23
C GLY A 519 -0.64 -15.04 0.22
N LEU A 520 0.50 -15.73 0.25
CA LEU A 520 0.70 -16.93 -0.57
C LEU A 520 -0.32 -18.02 -0.22
N THR A 521 -0.64 -18.21 1.06
CA THR A 521 -1.66 -19.18 1.50
C THR A 521 -3.04 -18.88 0.92
N LEU A 522 -3.42 -17.60 0.85
CA LEU A 522 -4.73 -17.16 0.39
C LEU A 522 -4.84 -17.02 -1.14
N GLU A 523 -3.77 -16.57 -1.79
CA GLU A 523 -3.81 -16.16 -3.19
C GLU A 523 -3.09 -17.13 -4.15
N CYS A 524 -2.23 -18.04 -3.66
CA CYS A 524 -1.48 -18.98 -4.49
C CYS A 524 -1.93 -20.44 -4.25
N ALA A 525 -2.47 -21.09 -5.29
CA ALA A 525 -2.97 -22.46 -5.23
C ALA A 525 -1.85 -23.51 -5.04
N ASP A 526 -0.69 -23.30 -5.66
CA ASP A 526 0.46 -24.23 -5.64
C ASP A 526 1.40 -24.01 -4.45
N TYR A 527 1.02 -23.17 -3.49
CA TYR A 527 1.80 -22.95 -2.26
C TYR A 527 1.46 -23.96 -1.18
N ASP A 528 2.44 -24.74 -0.71
CA ASP A 528 2.24 -25.79 0.30
C ASP A 528 2.16 -25.28 1.75
N GLY A 529 2.33 -23.96 2.00
CA GLY A 529 2.25 -23.36 3.33
C GLY A 529 0.83 -23.27 3.93
N PRO A 530 0.68 -22.77 5.18
CA PRO A 530 1.55 -21.80 5.86
C PRO A 530 2.81 -22.40 6.49
N LEU A 531 3.91 -21.65 6.45
CA LEU A 531 5.22 -22.05 7.01
C LEU A 531 5.54 -21.35 8.34
N LEU A 532 4.86 -20.25 8.65
CA LEU A 532 5.01 -19.56 9.93
C LEU A 532 3.82 -19.82 10.86
N PRO A 533 4.06 -19.88 12.18
CA PRO A 533 2.98 -20.07 13.14
C PRO A 533 2.01 -18.88 13.12
N ARG A 534 0.71 -19.21 13.10
CA ARG A 534 -0.37 -18.23 13.18
C ARG A 534 -0.42 -17.64 14.59
N ASP A 535 -0.69 -16.34 14.69
CA ASP A 535 -0.87 -15.67 15.98
C ASP A 535 -2.25 -16.04 16.55
N HIS A 536 -2.27 -16.83 17.63
CA HIS A 536 -3.51 -17.17 18.35
C HIS A 536 -3.74 -16.31 19.60
N SER A 537 -2.75 -15.50 19.98
CA SER A 537 -2.80 -14.62 21.17
C SER A 537 -3.24 -13.20 20.81
N ALA A 538 -4.11 -12.60 21.62
CA ALA A 538 -4.43 -11.19 21.52
C ALA A 538 -3.17 -10.33 21.79
N LYS A 539 -2.76 -9.54 20.79
CA LYS A 539 -1.70 -8.52 20.91
C LYS A 539 -2.32 -7.15 20.66
N ALA A 540 -1.77 -6.12 21.30
CA ALA A 540 -2.20 -4.74 21.03
C ALA A 540 -1.79 -4.35 19.60
N VAL A 541 -2.75 -3.90 18.81
CA VAL A 541 -2.53 -3.39 17.44
C VAL A 541 -2.75 -1.88 17.45
N PHE A 542 -1.89 -1.15 16.74
CA PHE A 542 -2.06 0.29 16.55
C PHE A 542 -3.35 0.58 15.75
N HIS A 543 -4.17 1.49 16.27
CA HIS A 543 -5.41 1.95 15.63
C HIS A 543 -5.30 3.44 15.31
N ASP A 544 -5.59 3.83 14.05
CA ASP A 544 -5.60 5.25 13.69
C ASP A 544 -6.76 5.97 14.40
N GLY A 545 -6.42 7.01 15.18
CA GLY A 545 -7.40 7.77 15.96
C GLY A 545 -8.44 8.51 15.10
N ARG A 546 -8.14 8.85 13.84
CA ARG A 546 -9.07 9.47 12.89
C ARG A 546 -10.18 8.49 12.52
N ILE A 547 -9.81 7.26 12.18
CA ILE A 547 -10.75 6.17 11.89
C ILE A 547 -11.62 5.91 13.11
N LYS A 548 -11.01 5.79 14.29
CA LYS A 548 -11.75 5.57 15.55
C LYS A 548 -12.81 6.64 15.81
N ARG A 549 -12.47 7.92 15.61
CA ARG A 549 -13.40 9.04 15.80
C ARG A 549 -14.54 9.04 14.80
N ILE A 550 -14.28 8.76 13.52
CA ILE A 550 -15.33 8.78 12.49
C ILE A 550 -16.25 7.57 12.61
N VAL A 551 -15.73 6.37 12.92
CA VAL A 551 -16.55 5.16 13.18
C VAL A 551 -17.51 5.43 14.34
N ASN A 552 -17.02 5.98 15.45
CA ASN A 552 -17.86 6.31 16.60
C ASN A 552 -18.91 7.38 16.28
N TYR A 553 -18.68 8.22 15.28
CA TYR A 553 -19.64 9.23 14.85
C TYR A 553 -20.77 8.63 14.01
N ILE A 554 -20.45 7.71 13.09
CA ILE A 554 -21.43 7.07 12.18
C ILE A 554 -22.02 5.77 12.74
N ILE A 555 -21.78 5.47 14.01
CA ILE A 555 -22.07 4.15 14.57
C ILE A 555 -23.56 3.81 14.54
N ASN A 556 -24.42 4.75 14.88
CA ASN A 556 -25.87 4.54 14.92
C ASN A 556 -26.42 4.19 13.52
N ASP A 557 -25.93 4.89 12.48
CA ASP A 557 -26.30 4.59 11.09
C ASP A 557 -25.81 3.20 10.67
N LEU A 558 -24.59 2.80 11.06
CA LEU A 558 -24.05 1.48 10.75
C LEU A 558 -24.79 0.36 11.50
N GLU A 559 -25.18 0.56 12.76
CA GLU A 559 -25.96 -0.41 13.54
C GLU A 559 -27.34 -0.65 12.93
N GLU A 560 -28.01 0.43 12.49
CA GLU A 560 -29.29 0.31 11.78
C GLU A 560 -29.13 -0.48 10.47
N LEU A 561 -28.08 -0.19 9.70
CA LEU A 561 -27.80 -0.86 8.43
C LEU A 561 -27.35 -2.33 8.61
N ALA A 562 -26.76 -2.67 9.75
CA ALA A 562 -26.39 -4.03 10.10
C ALA A 562 -27.59 -4.88 10.58
N GLY A 563 -28.74 -4.25 10.88
CA GLY A 563 -29.92 -4.91 11.43
C GLY A 563 -29.95 -5.00 12.95
N GLY A 564 -29.16 -4.18 13.65
CA GLY A 564 -29.10 -4.10 15.12
C GLY A 564 -27.66 -4.06 15.66
N PRO A 565 -27.45 -3.55 16.90
CA PRO A 565 -26.12 -3.51 17.53
C PRO A 565 -25.51 -4.89 17.76
N GLU A 566 -26.32 -5.94 17.92
CA GLU A 566 -25.91 -7.34 18.07
C GLU A 566 -25.39 -7.98 16.78
N CYS A 567 -25.59 -7.31 15.63
CA CYS A 567 -25.17 -7.74 14.31
C CYS A 567 -23.88 -7.05 13.84
N MET A 568 -23.20 -6.31 14.72
CA MET A 568 -22.02 -5.51 14.38
C MET A 568 -20.91 -5.61 15.43
N THR A 569 -19.67 -5.80 14.96
CA THR A 569 -18.45 -5.72 15.80
C THR A 569 -17.47 -4.68 15.24
N LYS A 570 -16.82 -3.92 16.12
CA LYS A 570 -15.83 -2.87 15.78
C LYS A 570 -14.39 -3.34 15.99
N PHE A 571 -13.46 -2.83 15.19
CA PHE A 571 -12.01 -3.00 15.34
C PHE A 571 -11.60 -4.46 15.59
N SER A 572 -12.08 -5.35 14.73
CA SER A 572 -11.93 -6.79 14.90
C SER A 572 -10.64 -7.29 14.27
N VAL A 573 -9.96 -8.18 14.99
CA VAL A 573 -8.85 -8.97 14.48
C VAL A 573 -9.41 -10.31 14.01
N ILE A 574 -9.15 -10.66 12.75
CA ILE A 574 -9.64 -11.90 12.17
C ILE A 574 -8.74 -13.05 12.63
N GLN A 575 -9.34 -14.07 13.27
CA GLN A 575 -8.64 -15.31 13.56
C GLN A 575 -8.21 -15.94 12.23
N HIS A 576 -6.96 -16.45 12.17
CA HIS A 576 -6.26 -16.96 10.97
C HIS A 576 -5.45 -15.95 10.14
N LEU A 577 -5.60 -14.64 10.37
CA LEU A 577 -4.69 -13.64 9.82
C LEU A 577 -3.62 -13.27 10.86
N PRO A 578 -2.41 -12.85 10.41
CA PRO A 578 -1.39 -12.38 11.33
C PRO A 578 -1.84 -11.08 11.99
N VAL A 579 -1.46 -10.91 13.26
CA VAL A 579 -1.83 -9.71 14.02
C VAL A 579 -1.01 -8.53 13.50
N ASN A 580 -1.60 -7.80 12.55
CA ASN A 580 -1.00 -6.70 11.82
C ASN A 580 -2.05 -5.60 11.60
N SER A 581 -1.66 -4.32 11.68
CA SER A 581 -2.56 -3.19 11.45
C SER A 581 -3.21 -3.22 10.07
N LEU A 582 -2.59 -3.90 9.09
CA LEU A 582 -3.16 -4.10 7.76
C LEU A 582 -4.42 -4.98 7.77
N TYR A 583 -4.54 -5.95 8.67
CA TYR A 583 -5.69 -6.89 8.71
C TYR A 583 -6.72 -6.56 9.78
N LEU A 584 -6.53 -5.48 10.53
CA LEU A 584 -7.56 -4.96 11.39
C LEU A 584 -8.77 -4.56 10.54
N VAL A 585 -9.97 -5.04 10.84
CA VAL A 585 -11.19 -4.61 10.16
C VAL A 585 -11.90 -3.58 11.02
N ASP A 586 -12.26 -2.43 10.42
CA ASP A 586 -12.81 -1.30 11.16
C ASP A 586 -14.19 -1.63 11.74
N VAL A 587 -15.08 -2.22 10.91
CA VAL A 587 -16.39 -2.74 11.31
C VAL A 587 -16.73 -4.03 10.56
N ILE A 588 -17.28 -5.02 11.23
CA ILE A 588 -17.80 -6.27 10.64
C ILE A 588 -19.29 -6.37 10.93
N PHE A 589 -20.10 -6.59 9.88
CA PHE A 589 -21.48 -7.04 10.02
C PHE A 589 -21.54 -8.57 10.02
N HIS A 590 -22.29 -9.13 10.96
CA HIS A 590 -22.45 -10.56 11.17
C HIS A 590 -23.87 -10.89 11.65
N PRO A 591 -24.35 -12.14 11.48
CA PRO A 591 -25.61 -12.58 12.07
C PRO A 591 -25.62 -12.46 13.61
N PRO A 592 -26.80 -12.30 14.23
CA PRO A 592 -26.91 -12.22 15.69
C PRO A 592 -26.43 -13.52 16.35
N GLY A 593 -25.69 -13.41 17.46
CA GLY A 593 -25.17 -14.55 18.24
C GLY A 593 -23.71 -14.96 17.98
N LEU A 594 -23.03 -14.36 17.00
CA LEU A 594 -21.62 -14.67 16.67
C LEU A 594 -20.58 -13.99 17.59
N VAL A 595 -21.03 -13.27 18.62
CA VAL A 595 -20.31 -12.18 19.33
C VAL A 595 -19.03 -12.60 20.07
N ASN A 596 -18.82 -13.89 20.38
CA ASN A 596 -17.73 -14.31 21.27
C ASN A 596 -16.85 -15.47 20.78
N LYS A 597 -17.00 -15.93 19.54
CA LYS A 597 -16.13 -16.96 18.95
C LYS A 597 -15.93 -16.71 17.46
N PHE A 598 -15.07 -15.76 17.11
CA PHE A 598 -14.59 -15.60 15.73
C PHE A 598 -13.67 -16.75 15.28
N THR A 599 -13.98 -18.00 15.65
CA THR A 599 -13.54 -19.19 14.91
C THR A 599 -14.28 -19.17 13.56
N ILE A 600 -13.92 -18.22 12.71
CA ILE A 600 -14.47 -18.10 11.36
C ILE A 600 -13.89 -19.26 10.57
N ASN A 601 -14.63 -20.35 10.47
CA ASN A 601 -14.27 -21.47 9.62
C ASN A 601 -14.60 -21.10 8.17
N THR A 602 -13.77 -20.21 7.60
CA THR A 602 -13.88 -19.55 6.27
C THR A 602 -13.97 -20.51 5.08
N ILE A 603 -13.91 -21.82 5.31
CA ILE A 603 -13.90 -22.86 4.28
C ILE A 603 -15.29 -23.49 4.06
N LYS A 604 -16.19 -23.46 5.05
CA LYS A 604 -17.46 -24.23 5.00
C LYS A 604 -18.74 -23.41 4.77
N GLU A 605 -18.75 -22.13 5.12
CA GLU A 605 -19.97 -21.31 5.03
C GLU A 605 -19.75 -20.16 4.03
N ARG A 606 -20.62 -20.05 3.02
CA ARG A 606 -20.74 -18.84 2.20
C ARG A 606 -20.90 -17.67 3.16
N SER A 607 -19.85 -16.89 3.39
CA SER A 607 -19.82 -16.05 4.57
C SER A 607 -20.79 -14.90 4.40
N PHE A 608 -21.81 -14.85 5.25
CA PHE A 608 -22.75 -13.73 5.38
C PHE A 608 -22.08 -12.48 6.00
N LEU A 609 -20.74 -12.42 6.02
CA LEU A 609 -19.95 -11.39 6.69
C LEU A 609 -19.68 -10.23 5.74
N VAL A 610 -19.95 -9.01 6.21
CA VAL A 610 -19.62 -7.78 5.48
C VAL A 610 -18.55 -7.02 6.27
N ALA A 611 -17.37 -6.84 5.70
CA ALA A 611 -16.32 -6.02 6.28
C ALA A 611 -16.40 -4.60 5.72
N VAL A 612 -16.54 -3.63 6.61
CA VAL A 612 -16.53 -2.20 6.28
C VAL A 612 -15.16 -1.63 6.62
N LEU A 613 -14.50 -1.06 5.61
CA LEU A 613 -13.15 -0.49 5.70
C LEU A 613 -13.20 1.02 5.45
N ILE A 614 -12.58 1.80 6.33
CA ILE A 614 -12.43 3.24 6.17
C ILE A 614 -11.04 3.54 5.60
N LEU A 615 -11.02 4.10 4.41
CA LEU A 615 -9.81 4.38 3.65
C LEU A 615 -9.42 5.84 3.83
N LEU A 616 -8.22 6.05 4.38
CA LEU A 616 -7.65 7.36 4.61
C LEU A 616 -7.06 7.96 3.32
N PRO A 617 -6.92 9.30 3.22
CA PRO A 617 -6.35 9.93 2.02
C PRO A 617 -4.93 9.45 1.69
N GLU A 618 -4.13 9.09 2.70
CA GLU A 618 -2.75 8.61 2.50
C GLU A 618 -2.69 7.20 1.90
N TYR A 619 -3.81 6.48 1.86
CA TYR A 619 -3.91 5.17 1.23
C TYR A 619 -4.11 5.26 -0.28
N TYR A 620 -4.36 6.45 -0.81
CA TYR A 620 -4.50 6.70 -2.24
C TYR A 620 -3.25 7.37 -2.80
N ASP A 621 -3.11 7.28 -4.12
CA ASP A 621 -2.18 8.09 -4.89
C ASP A 621 -2.45 9.59 -4.72
N SER A 622 -1.54 10.44 -5.19
CA SER A 622 -1.65 11.90 -5.09
C SER A 622 -2.95 12.46 -5.71
N THR A 623 -3.52 11.77 -6.70
CA THR A 623 -4.80 12.15 -7.32
C THR A 623 -6.02 11.75 -6.49
N GLY A 624 -5.86 10.84 -5.52
CA GLY A 624 -6.95 10.27 -4.74
C GLY A 624 -7.78 9.23 -5.50
N THR A 625 -7.29 8.71 -6.63
CA THR A 625 -8.03 7.80 -7.52
C THR A 625 -7.69 6.34 -7.27
N TYR A 626 -6.40 6.04 -7.19
CA TYR A 626 -5.88 4.68 -7.10
C TYR A 626 -5.44 4.36 -5.69
N LEU A 627 -5.79 3.17 -5.20
CA LEU A 627 -5.43 2.72 -3.87
C LEU A 627 -4.02 2.11 -3.89
N GLY A 628 -3.23 2.33 -2.84
CA GLY A 628 -1.89 1.77 -2.71
C GLY A 628 -1.91 0.25 -2.54
N GLY A 629 -0.84 -0.43 -2.98
CA GLY A 629 -0.85 -1.88 -3.19
C GLY A 629 -1.09 -2.69 -1.91
N SER A 630 -0.65 -2.22 -0.74
CA SER A 630 -0.94 -2.90 0.51
C SER A 630 -2.44 -2.94 0.84
N GLN A 631 -3.18 -1.87 0.53
CA GLN A 631 -4.62 -1.78 0.79
C GLN A 631 -5.43 -2.52 -0.27
N VAL A 632 -4.98 -2.52 -1.53
CA VAL A 632 -5.57 -3.36 -2.58
C VAL A 632 -5.44 -4.83 -2.20
N MET A 633 -4.23 -5.26 -1.82
CA MET A 633 -3.96 -6.59 -1.30
C MET A 633 -4.82 -6.94 -0.07
N ARG A 634 -4.95 -6.03 0.90
CA ARG A 634 -5.85 -6.21 2.08
C ARG A 634 -7.28 -6.53 1.63
N ILE A 635 -7.84 -5.74 0.71
CA ILE A 635 -9.20 -5.97 0.19
C ILE A 635 -9.30 -7.34 -0.46
N ARG A 636 -8.34 -7.73 -1.32
CA ARG A 636 -8.33 -9.05 -1.96
C ARG A 636 -8.30 -10.19 -0.94
N HIS A 637 -7.44 -10.11 0.07
CA HIS A 637 -7.32 -11.14 1.10
C HIS A 637 -8.62 -11.32 1.89
N LEU A 638 -9.26 -10.22 2.30
CA LEU A 638 -10.54 -10.29 3.01
C LEU A 638 -11.66 -10.89 2.13
N ARG A 639 -11.65 -10.58 0.83
CA ARG A 639 -12.57 -11.20 -0.14
C ARG A 639 -12.31 -12.70 -0.32
N ARG A 640 -11.04 -13.13 -0.35
CA ARG A 640 -10.63 -14.55 -0.41
C ARG A 640 -11.02 -15.34 0.84
N LEU A 641 -11.17 -14.65 1.97
CA LEU A 641 -11.70 -15.21 3.22
C LEU A 641 -13.24 -15.31 3.24
N GLY A 642 -13.91 -15.02 2.13
CA GLY A 642 -15.37 -15.16 2.01
C GLY A 642 -16.16 -13.91 2.37
N MET A 643 -15.53 -12.79 2.73
CA MET A 643 -16.22 -11.57 3.16
C MET A 643 -16.62 -10.68 1.98
N LYS A 644 -17.80 -10.04 2.08
CA LYS A 644 -18.14 -8.90 1.22
C LYS A 644 -17.47 -7.64 1.76
N ILE A 645 -16.94 -6.78 0.89
CA ILE A 645 -16.18 -5.60 1.32
C ILE A 645 -16.91 -4.31 0.95
N VAL A 646 -17.17 -3.48 1.95
CA VAL A 646 -17.62 -2.10 1.80
C VAL A 646 -16.45 -1.17 2.09
N THR A 647 -16.13 -0.29 1.16
CA THR A 647 -15.07 0.71 1.36
C THR A 647 -15.67 2.10 1.47
N LEU A 648 -15.30 2.82 2.53
CA LEU A 648 -15.74 4.18 2.81
C LEU A 648 -14.56 5.13 2.76
N ARG A 649 -14.71 6.25 2.08
CA ARG A 649 -13.66 7.27 1.96
C ARG A 649 -13.70 8.23 3.14
N PHE A 650 -12.58 8.38 3.84
CA PHE A 650 -12.51 9.24 5.02
C PHE A 650 -12.80 10.72 4.71
N ASP A 651 -12.26 11.24 3.61
CA ASP A 651 -12.48 12.63 3.18
C ASP A 651 -13.95 12.90 2.84
N THR A 652 -14.62 11.95 2.20
CA THR A 652 -16.07 12.00 1.95
C THR A 652 -16.87 11.97 3.25
N LEU A 653 -16.57 11.03 4.15
CA LEU A 653 -17.24 10.95 5.46
C LEU A 653 -17.05 12.22 6.28
N HIS A 654 -15.85 12.79 6.26
CA HIS A 654 -15.54 14.02 7.00
C HIS A 654 -16.33 15.22 6.46
N LYS A 655 -16.48 15.34 5.13
CA LYS A 655 -17.31 16.38 4.49
C LYS A 655 -18.81 16.18 4.77
N LEU A 656 -19.29 14.95 4.69
CA LEU A 656 -20.71 14.62 4.91
C LEU A 656 -21.11 14.62 6.38
N LYS A 657 -20.16 14.74 7.31
CA LYS A 657 -20.42 14.82 8.75
C LYS A 657 -21.42 15.91 9.12
N ILE A 658 -21.46 17.02 8.37
CA ILE A 658 -22.40 18.13 8.61
C ILE A 658 -23.75 17.94 7.88
N HIS A 659 -23.90 16.91 7.04
CA HIS A 659 -25.09 16.62 6.23
C HIS A 659 -25.64 15.20 6.50
N PRO A 660 -26.36 14.96 7.60
CA PRO A 660 -26.77 13.61 8.03
C PRO A 660 -27.57 12.80 7.00
N LYS A 661 -28.46 13.46 6.24
CA LYS A 661 -29.27 12.78 5.21
C LYS A 661 -28.42 12.25 4.07
N GLU A 662 -27.49 13.08 3.58
CA GLU A 662 -26.56 12.72 2.51
C GLU A 662 -25.55 11.66 2.98
N LEU A 663 -25.10 11.75 4.23
CA LEU A 663 -24.26 10.74 4.86
C LEU A 663 -24.94 9.37 4.86
N ARG A 664 -26.20 9.30 5.31
CA ARG A 664 -26.96 8.04 5.32
C ARG A 664 -27.17 7.49 3.91
N GLN A 665 -27.48 8.34 2.93
CA GLN A 665 -27.60 7.94 1.53
C GLN A 665 -26.27 7.37 1.00
N TYR A 666 -25.15 8.02 1.29
CA TYR A 666 -23.82 7.52 0.94
C TYR A 666 -23.56 6.14 1.56
N LEU A 667 -23.82 5.94 2.85
CA LEU A 667 -23.61 4.63 3.51
C LEU A 667 -24.46 3.52 2.86
N VAL A 668 -25.75 3.78 2.61
CA VAL A 668 -26.64 2.83 1.94
C VAL A 668 -26.13 2.46 0.55
N GLU A 669 -25.72 3.46 -0.24
CA GLU A 669 -25.19 3.24 -1.58
C GLU A 669 -23.90 2.39 -1.55
N ARG A 670 -22.98 2.69 -0.62
CA ARG A 670 -21.72 1.93 -0.48
C ARG A 670 -21.95 0.49 -0.04
N ILE A 671 -22.96 0.24 0.80
CA ILE A 671 -23.33 -1.13 1.20
C ILE A 671 -23.98 -1.89 0.05
N LYS A 672 -24.87 -1.25 -0.73
CA LYS A 672 -25.46 -1.87 -1.93
C LYS A 672 -24.40 -2.23 -2.97
N ASN A 673 -23.39 -1.39 -3.13
CA ASN A 673 -22.27 -1.57 -4.05
C ASN A 673 -21.06 -2.29 -3.39
N ALA A 674 -21.31 -3.13 -2.37
CA ALA A 674 -20.27 -3.92 -1.74
C ALA A 674 -19.56 -4.83 -2.76
N GLN A 675 -18.25 -4.97 -2.65
CA GLN A 675 -17.50 -5.93 -3.46
C GLN A 675 -17.77 -7.35 -2.95
N GLU A 676 -18.23 -8.22 -3.84
CA GLU A 676 -18.55 -9.62 -3.51
C GLU A 676 -17.32 -10.43 -3.11
N ALA A 677 -17.52 -11.44 -2.27
CA ALA A 677 -16.48 -12.39 -1.87
C ALA A 677 -15.89 -13.12 -3.10
N LEU A 678 -14.61 -13.49 -3.00
CA LEU A 678 -13.95 -14.29 -4.04
C LEU A 678 -14.06 -15.78 -3.71
N PRO A 679 -14.23 -16.66 -4.71
CA PRO A 679 -14.24 -18.10 -4.47
C PRO A 679 -12.89 -18.57 -3.90
N ALA A 680 -12.94 -19.52 -2.96
CA ALA A 680 -11.75 -20.12 -2.38
C ALA A 680 -10.93 -20.85 -3.47
N LEU A 681 -9.64 -20.52 -3.57
CA LEU A 681 -8.73 -21.05 -4.61
C LEU A 681 -8.42 -22.55 -4.43
N LYS A 682 -8.39 -23.07 -3.20
CA LYS A 682 -7.88 -24.44 -2.90
C LYS A 682 -8.96 -25.50 -2.61
N GLY A 683 -10.12 -25.12 -2.08
CA GLY A 683 -11.08 -26.10 -1.57
C GLY A 683 -11.67 -27.03 -2.64
N ASN A 684 -11.98 -26.49 -3.82
CA ASN A 684 -12.73 -27.25 -4.83
C ASN A 684 -11.84 -28.15 -5.69
N ALA A 685 -10.56 -27.81 -5.89
CA ALA A 685 -9.65 -28.64 -6.68
C ALA A 685 -9.15 -29.86 -5.89
N LEU A 686 -8.87 -29.67 -4.59
CA LEU A 686 -8.41 -30.75 -3.70
C LEU A 686 -9.46 -31.85 -3.52
N ARG A 687 -10.75 -31.49 -3.46
CA ARG A 687 -11.86 -32.44 -3.30
C ARG A 687 -12.09 -33.36 -4.50
N VAL A 688 -11.54 -33.04 -5.68
CA VAL A 688 -11.79 -33.83 -6.90
C VAL A 688 -11.11 -35.19 -6.84
N ILE A 689 -9.90 -35.25 -6.27
CA ILE A 689 -9.12 -36.49 -6.13
C ILE A 689 -9.23 -36.96 -4.69
N LYS A 690 -9.81 -38.14 -4.50
CA LYS A 690 -10.17 -38.67 -3.18
C LYS A 690 -8.93 -39.27 -2.54
N SER A 691 -8.64 -38.87 -1.31
CA SER A 691 -7.62 -39.51 -0.48
C SER A 691 -8.03 -40.94 -0.11
N GLN A 692 -7.07 -41.76 0.32
CA GLN A 692 -7.38 -43.14 0.71
C GLN A 692 -8.42 -43.21 1.84
N ALA A 693 -8.36 -42.30 2.81
CA ALA A 693 -9.33 -42.25 3.91
C ALA A 693 -10.73 -41.88 3.42
N GLU A 694 -10.85 -40.97 2.45
CA GLU A 694 -12.13 -40.63 1.82
C GLU A 694 -12.71 -41.83 1.07
N ILE A 695 -11.86 -42.55 0.33
CA ILE A 695 -12.26 -43.74 -0.42
C ILE A 695 -12.88 -44.80 0.48
N GLU A 696 -12.31 -45.06 1.67
CA GLU A 696 -12.88 -46.05 2.60
C GLU A 696 -14.28 -45.64 3.10
N VAL A 697 -14.51 -44.35 3.35
CA VAL A 697 -15.82 -43.85 3.78
C VAL A 697 -16.83 -43.91 2.63
N LEU A 698 -16.41 -43.55 1.41
CA LEU A 698 -17.23 -43.64 0.19
C LEU A 698 -17.64 -45.10 -0.09
N ARG A 699 -16.71 -46.05 0.04
CA ARG A 699 -16.99 -47.48 -0.10
C ARG A 699 -18.00 -47.97 0.94
N TYR A 700 -17.89 -47.49 2.18
CA TYR A 700 -18.83 -47.83 3.24
C TYR A 700 -20.24 -47.30 2.95
N VAL A 701 -20.39 -46.01 2.60
CA VAL A 701 -21.71 -45.41 2.37
C VAL A 701 -22.39 -45.97 1.12
N ALA A 702 -21.64 -46.28 0.06
CA ALA A 702 -22.16 -46.97 -1.12
C ALA A 702 -22.64 -48.39 -0.80
N ARG A 703 -21.90 -49.15 0.02
CA ARG A 703 -22.33 -50.47 0.49
C ARG A 703 -23.63 -50.40 1.28
N VAL A 704 -23.73 -49.50 2.26
CA VAL A 704 -24.95 -49.31 3.07
C VAL A 704 -26.14 -48.95 2.19
N SER A 705 -25.94 -48.04 1.23
CA SER A 705 -26.99 -47.61 0.30
C SER A 705 -27.41 -48.77 -0.61
N SER A 706 -26.46 -49.60 -1.06
CA SER A 706 -26.74 -50.82 -1.83
C SER A 706 -27.56 -51.84 -1.04
N ASP A 707 -27.24 -52.03 0.24
CA ASP A 707 -27.98 -52.92 1.14
C ASP A 707 -29.41 -52.40 1.40
N ALA A 708 -29.57 -51.08 1.53
CA ALA A 708 -30.87 -50.44 1.65
C ALA A 708 -31.72 -50.59 0.36
N HIS A 709 -31.14 -50.40 -0.83
CA HIS A 709 -31.82 -50.67 -2.10
C HIS A 709 -32.29 -52.12 -2.22
N LYS A 710 -31.44 -53.08 -1.81
CA LYS A 710 -31.80 -54.50 -1.76
C LYS A 710 -32.94 -54.79 -0.81
N ALA A 711 -33.01 -54.10 0.33
CA ALA A 711 -34.14 -54.22 1.27
C ALA A 711 -35.44 -53.65 0.68
N VAL A 712 -35.36 -52.53 -0.03
CA VAL A 712 -36.49 -51.93 -0.74
C VAL A 712 -37.03 -52.88 -1.82
N MET A 713 -36.15 -53.45 -2.67
CA MET A 713 -36.56 -54.40 -3.71
C MET A 713 -37.30 -55.64 -3.16
N LYS A 714 -36.98 -56.09 -1.94
CA LYS A 714 -37.69 -57.19 -1.28
C LYS A 714 -39.02 -56.80 -0.66
N THR A 715 -39.16 -55.52 -0.32
CA THR A 715 -40.33 -55.00 0.40
C THR A 715 -41.44 -54.60 -0.56
N ILE A 716 -41.07 -54.01 -1.69
CA ILE A 716 -42.01 -53.33 -2.59
C ILE A 716 -42.85 -54.33 -3.39
N LYS A 717 -44.16 -54.05 -3.43
CA LYS A 717 -45.18 -54.84 -4.13
C LYS A 717 -46.25 -53.90 -4.69
N PRO A 718 -47.02 -54.33 -5.70
CA PRO A 718 -48.18 -53.59 -6.18
C PRO A 718 -49.17 -53.29 -5.04
N GLY A 719 -49.79 -52.10 -5.07
CA GLY A 719 -50.70 -51.58 -4.05
C GLY A 719 -50.02 -50.83 -2.89
N MET A 720 -48.69 -50.79 -2.86
CA MET A 720 -47.94 -49.92 -1.95
C MET A 720 -47.77 -48.53 -2.55
N TYR A 721 -47.49 -47.53 -1.71
CA TYR A 721 -47.13 -46.19 -2.14
C TYR A 721 -45.62 -46.00 -2.22
N GLU A 722 -45.17 -45.14 -3.12
CA GLU A 722 -43.75 -44.81 -3.34
C GLU A 722 -43.04 -44.33 -2.06
N TYR A 723 -43.68 -43.51 -1.22
CA TYR A 723 -43.10 -43.06 0.06
C TYR A 723 -42.82 -44.21 1.04
N GLN A 724 -43.45 -45.37 0.87
CA GLN A 724 -43.15 -46.55 1.68
C GLN A 724 -41.79 -47.15 1.29
N ALA A 725 -41.39 -47.02 0.02
CA ALA A 725 -40.04 -47.36 -0.44
C ALA A 725 -39.00 -46.43 0.19
N GLU A 726 -39.29 -45.12 0.18
CA GLU A 726 -38.44 -44.11 0.84
C GLU A 726 -38.30 -44.41 2.34
N ALA A 727 -39.40 -44.72 3.02
CA ALA A 727 -39.39 -45.06 4.45
C ALA A 727 -38.54 -46.31 4.73
N GLU A 728 -38.62 -47.35 3.90
CA GLU A 728 -37.81 -48.57 4.05
C GLU A 728 -36.32 -48.30 3.81
N PHE A 729 -35.97 -47.50 2.79
CA PHE A 729 -34.59 -47.10 2.53
C PHE A 729 -33.99 -46.31 3.70
N LEU A 730 -34.74 -45.33 4.22
CA LEU A 730 -34.34 -44.51 5.37
C LEU A 730 -34.15 -45.36 6.62
N ARG A 731 -35.09 -46.28 6.88
CA ARG A 731 -35.02 -47.22 8.01
C ARG A 731 -33.75 -48.05 7.95
N HIS A 732 -33.45 -48.65 6.80
CA HIS A 732 -32.25 -49.49 6.64
C HIS A 732 -30.96 -48.67 6.78
N SER A 733 -30.88 -47.54 6.07
CA SER A 733 -29.71 -46.65 6.06
C SER A 733 -29.34 -46.20 7.47
N TYR A 734 -30.33 -45.85 8.29
CA TYR A 734 -30.07 -45.40 9.65
C TYR A 734 -29.86 -46.56 10.63
N ALA A 735 -30.76 -47.55 10.64
CA ALA A 735 -30.74 -48.61 11.65
C ALA A 735 -29.55 -49.56 11.49
N VAL A 736 -29.12 -49.82 10.26
CA VAL A 736 -28.00 -50.73 9.95
C VAL A 736 -26.71 -49.95 9.71
N GLY A 737 -26.79 -48.90 8.88
CA GLY A 737 -25.62 -48.17 8.41
C GLY A 737 -25.18 -46.99 9.27
N GLY A 738 -25.97 -46.59 10.27
CA GLY A 738 -25.72 -45.39 11.08
C GLY A 738 -25.82 -44.08 10.28
N CYS A 739 -26.40 -44.10 9.09
CA CYS A 739 -26.57 -42.93 8.24
C CYS A 739 -27.81 -42.16 8.69
N ARG A 740 -27.62 -41.12 9.51
CA ARG A 740 -28.72 -40.30 10.03
C ARG A 740 -29.43 -39.48 8.94
N HIS A 741 -28.74 -39.23 7.84
CA HIS A 741 -29.20 -38.41 6.73
C HIS A 741 -29.07 -39.18 5.41
N VAL A 742 -29.84 -38.75 4.42
CA VAL A 742 -29.66 -39.08 3.01
C VAL A 742 -28.93 -37.96 2.29
N SER A 743 -28.31 -38.28 1.16
CA SER A 743 -27.51 -37.33 0.38
C SER A 743 -28.37 -36.32 -0.38
N TYR A 744 -29.60 -36.70 -0.71
CA TYR A 744 -30.62 -35.92 -1.40
C TYR A 744 -32.00 -36.52 -1.07
N THR A 745 -33.08 -35.80 -1.41
CA THR A 745 -34.45 -36.31 -1.25
C THR A 745 -34.63 -37.58 -2.07
N CYS A 746 -35.16 -38.65 -1.47
CA CYS A 746 -35.35 -39.93 -2.16
C CYS A 746 -36.31 -39.76 -3.34
N ILE A 747 -35.91 -40.30 -4.48
CA ILE A 747 -36.68 -40.24 -5.73
C ILE A 747 -37.28 -41.62 -5.94
N CYS A 748 -38.55 -41.80 -5.60
CA CYS A 748 -39.21 -43.09 -5.71
C CYS A 748 -40.26 -43.07 -6.82
N GLY A 749 -39.86 -43.09 -8.09
CA GLY A 749 -40.82 -42.99 -9.21
C GLY A 749 -41.31 -44.34 -9.71
N ALA A 750 -42.63 -44.56 -9.74
CA ALA A 750 -43.26 -45.74 -10.34
C ALA A 750 -44.14 -45.38 -11.55
N GLY A 751 -44.19 -46.29 -12.53
CA GLY A 751 -44.90 -46.08 -13.79
C GLY A 751 -44.41 -44.81 -14.49
N SER A 752 -45.31 -43.95 -14.93
CA SER A 752 -44.94 -42.70 -15.61
C SER A 752 -44.07 -41.74 -14.78
N ASN A 753 -44.11 -41.82 -13.43
CA ASN A 753 -43.27 -40.99 -12.56
C ASN A 753 -41.78 -41.30 -12.70
N SER A 754 -41.42 -42.52 -13.12
CA SER A 754 -40.02 -42.89 -13.42
C SER A 754 -39.41 -42.09 -14.61
N ALA A 755 -40.22 -41.35 -15.38
CA ALA A 755 -39.73 -40.41 -16.39
C ALA A 755 -39.41 -39.00 -15.84
N ILE A 756 -39.75 -38.71 -14.58
CA ILE A 756 -39.49 -37.43 -13.92
C ILE A 756 -38.16 -37.53 -13.17
N LEU A 757 -37.11 -36.94 -13.75
CA LEU A 757 -35.72 -37.18 -13.31
C LEU A 757 -35.47 -36.95 -11.82
N HIS A 758 -35.97 -35.83 -11.27
CA HIS A 758 -35.88 -35.47 -9.85
C HIS A 758 -37.26 -35.49 -9.19
N TYR A 759 -38.01 -36.58 -9.34
CA TYR A 759 -39.26 -36.83 -8.61
C TYR A 759 -39.03 -36.89 -7.08
N GLY A 760 -40.08 -36.89 -6.25
CA GLY A 760 -39.96 -36.98 -4.79
C GLY A 760 -39.82 -35.65 -4.04
N HIS A 761 -39.63 -34.53 -4.75
CA HIS A 761 -39.67 -33.20 -4.15
C HIS A 761 -41.09 -32.84 -3.63
N ALA A 762 -41.21 -31.77 -2.83
CA ALA A 762 -42.47 -31.39 -2.17
C ALA A 762 -43.69 -31.15 -3.10
N GLY A 763 -43.48 -30.95 -4.41
CA GLY A 763 -44.57 -30.79 -5.38
C GLY A 763 -45.00 -32.10 -6.06
N SER A 764 -44.25 -33.18 -5.82
CA SER A 764 -44.50 -34.54 -6.34
C SER A 764 -43.90 -35.55 -5.34
N PRO A 765 -44.50 -35.66 -4.14
CA PRO A 765 -43.80 -36.07 -2.91
C PRO A 765 -43.83 -37.59 -2.65
N ASN A 766 -43.56 -38.40 -3.68
CA ASN A 766 -43.62 -39.88 -3.60
C ASN A 766 -44.99 -40.41 -3.14
N ASP A 767 -46.09 -39.82 -3.60
CA ASP A 767 -47.46 -40.12 -3.16
C ASP A 767 -48.27 -40.97 -4.14
N TYR A 768 -47.65 -41.53 -5.17
CA TYR A 768 -48.34 -42.40 -6.12
C TYR A 768 -48.40 -43.86 -5.63
N GLU A 769 -49.54 -44.51 -5.88
CA GLU A 769 -49.73 -45.93 -5.60
C GLU A 769 -49.10 -46.77 -6.72
N ILE A 770 -48.13 -47.61 -6.36
CA ILE A 770 -47.39 -48.48 -7.25
C ILE A 770 -48.33 -49.55 -7.83
N GLN A 771 -48.57 -49.48 -9.13
CA GLN A 771 -49.47 -50.40 -9.83
C GLN A 771 -48.77 -51.69 -10.27
N ASP A 772 -49.54 -52.76 -10.46
CA ASP A 772 -49.03 -53.99 -11.06
C ASP A 772 -48.56 -53.73 -12.50
N GLY A 773 -47.45 -54.36 -12.88
CA GLY A 773 -46.81 -54.16 -14.18
C GLY A 773 -46.11 -52.80 -14.37
N ALA A 774 -46.09 -51.92 -13.37
CA ALA A 774 -45.33 -50.67 -13.45
C ALA A 774 -43.81 -50.90 -13.37
N MET A 775 -43.01 -50.06 -14.04
CA MET A 775 -41.59 -49.94 -13.75
C MET A 775 -41.37 -49.01 -12.56
N CYS A 776 -40.57 -49.46 -11.60
CA CYS A 776 -40.03 -48.62 -10.54
C CYS A 776 -38.63 -48.15 -10.93
N LEU A 777 -38.34 -46.86 -10.70
CA LEU A 777 -37.01 -46.26 -10.78
C LEU A 777 -36.81 -45.53 -9.46
N PHE A 778 -36.04 -46.16 -8.57
CA PHE A 778 -35.77 -45.62 -7.26
C PHE A 778 -34.31 -45.19 -7.17
N ASP A 779 -34.14 -43.88 -6.97
CA ASP A 779 -32.85 -43.21 -6.89
C ASP A 779 -32.70 -42.61 -5.47
N MET A 780 -31.82 -43.24 -4.71
CA MET A 780 -31.66 -43.01 -3.27
C MET A 780 -30.23 -43.29 -2.82
N GLY A 781 -29.71 -42.44 -1.95
CA GLY A 781 -28.35 -42.54 -1.45
C GLY A 781 -28.22 -42.09 0.01
N ALA A 782 -27.61 -42.92 0.85
CA ALA A 782 -27.33 -42.58 2.24
C ALA A 782 -26.18 -41.56 2.36
N ASN A 783 -26.11 -40.85 3.49
CA ASN A 783 -25.00 -39.96 3.82
C ASN A 783 -24.35 -40.36 5.15
N TYR A 784 -23.03 -40.57 5.13
CA TYR A 784 -22.25 -40.96 6.31
C TYR A 784 -21.06 -40.02 6.53
N GLY A 785 -21.00 -39.37 7.69
CA GLY A 785 -19.91 -38.45 8.02
C GLY A 785 -19.77 -37.26 7.06
N GLY A 786 -20.85 -36.94 6.32
CA GLY A 786 -20.86 -35.93 5.26
C GLY A 786 -20.58 -36.47 3.86
N TYR A 787 -20.15 -37.73 3.69
CA TYR A 787 -19.92 -38.33 2.38
C TYR A 787 -21.21 -38.95 1.82
N ALA A 788 -21.42 -38.74 0.53
CA ALA A 788 -22.60 -39.14 -0.20
C ALA A 788 -22.40 -40.45 -0.96
N ALA A 789 -23.47 -41.22 -1.08
CA ALA A 789 -23.71 -42.20 -2.12
C ALA A 789 -24.84 -41.72 -3.04
N ASP A 790 -24.88 -42.21 -4.26
CA ASP A 790 -25.91 -41.92 -5.26
C ASP A 790 -26.18 -43.19 -6.10
N ILE A 791 -27.32 -43.84 -5.88
CA ILE A 791 -27.59 -45.14 -6.50
C ILE A 791 -29.02 -45.16 -6.99
N THR A 792 -29.18 -45.49 -8.27
CA THR A 792 -30.47 -45.76 -8.90
C THR A 792 -30.63 -47.26 -9.21
N CYS A 793 -31.75 -47.83 -8.76
CA CYS A 793 -32.22 -49.16 -9.12
C CYS A 793 -33.54 -49.06 -9.88
N SER A 794 -33.59 -49.63 -11.08
CA SER A 794 -34.84 -49.80 -11.84
C SER A 794 -35.26 -51.27 -11.85
N PHE A 795 -36.54 -51.56 -11.59
CA PHE A 795 -37.06 -52.93 -11.51
C PHE A 795 -38.59 -52.97 -11.69
N PRO A 796 -39.18 -54.10 -12.11
CA PRO A 796 -40.62 -54.24 -12.22
C PRO A 796 -41.26 -54.31 -10.84
N ALA A 797 -42.34 -53.55 -10.62
CA ALA A 797 -43.03 -53.46 -9.33
C ALA A 797 -43.50 -54.82 -8.77
N ASN A 798 -43.80 -55.78 -9.65
CA ASN A 798 -44.24 -57.13 -9.31
C ASN A 798 -43.12 -58.17 -9.30
N GLY A 799 -41.86 -57.75 -9.50
CA GLY A 799 -40.70 -58.64 -9.50
C GLY A 799 -40.49 -59.45 -10.77
N LYS A 800 -41.26 -59.23 -11.85
CA LYS A 800 -41.08 -59.93 -13.13
C LYS A 800 -41.10 -58.96 -14.31
N PHE A 801 -40.05 -58.98 -15.12
CA PHE A 801 -39.97 -58.08 -16.28
C PHE A 801 -40.84 -58.60 -17.44
N THR A 802 -41.61 -57.71 -18.05
CA THR A 802 -42.21 -57.94 -19.38
C THR A 802 -41.17 -57.82 -20.48
N GLU A 803 -41.45 -58.32 -21.69
CA GLU A 803 -40.50 -58.23 -22.81
C GLU A 803 -40.17 -56.78 -23.18
N ASP A 804 -41.15 -55.87 -23.14
CA ASP A 804 -40.93 -54.44 -23.36
C ASP A 804 -40.05 -53.82 -22.26
N GLN A 805 -40.27 -54.20 -20.99
CA GLN A 805 -39.42 -53.73 -19.89
C GLN A 805 -37.99 -54.26 -20.00
N LYS A 806 -37.81 -55.55 -20.33
CA LYS A 806 -36.49 -56.16 -20.57
C LYS A 806 -35.76 -55.46 -21.70
N LEU A 807 -36.45 -55.13 -22.79
CA LEU A 807 -35.85 -54.44 -23.93
C LEU A 807 -35.20 -53.12 -23.51
N ILE A 808 -35.95 -52.26 -22.82
CA ILE A 808 -35.45 -50.94 -22.39
C ILE A 808 -34.42 -51.10 -21.27
N TYR A 809 -34.66 -51.99 -20.33
CA TYR A 809 -33.74 -52.26 -19.23
C TYR A 809 -32.36 -52.70 -19.73
N ASN A 810 -32.33 -53.69 -20.63
CA ASN A 810 -31.09 -54.20 -21.20
C ASN A 810 -30.39 -53.18 -22.10
N ALA A 811 -31.13 -52.28 -22.75
CA ALA A 811 -30.52 -51.17 -23.50
C ALA A 811 -29.72 -50.22 -22.58
N VAL A 812 -30.28 -49.89 -21.41
CA VAL A 812 -29.59 -49.06 -20.40
C VAL A 812 -28.45 -49.83 -19.74
N LEU A 813 -28.64 -51.12 -19.44
CA LEU A 813 -27.61 -51.98 -18.87
C LEU A 813 -26.40 -52.09 -19.81
N ALA A 814 -26.63 -52.30 -21.11
CA ALA A 814 -25.56 -52.34 -22.11
C ALA A 814 -24.80 -51.01 -22.20
N ALA A 815 -25.51 -49.87 -22.14
CA ALA A 815 -24.88 -48.54 -22.14
C ALA A 815 -24.02 -48.34 -20.89
N ARG A 816 -24.52 -48.74 -19.72
CA ARG A 816 -23.77 -48.73 -18.45
C ARG A 816 -22.51 -49.59 -18.56
N ASP A 817 -22.62 -50.82 -19.04
CA ASP A 817 -21.52 -51.77 -19.10
C ASP A 817 -20.42 -51.30 -20.05
N ALA A 818 -20.81 -50.70 -21.18
CA ALA A 818 -19.88 -50.09 -22.13
C ALA A 818 -19.07 -48.94 -21.50
N VAL A 819 -19.71 -48.07 -20.71
CA VAL A 819 -19.01 -47.00 -19.99
C VAL A 819 -18.10 -47.58 -18.91
N CYS A 820 -18.60 -48.49 -18.08
CA CYS A 820 -17.81 -49.14 -17.03
C CYS A 820 -16.56 -49.85 -17.58
N GLY A 821 -16.67 -50.48 -18.76
CA GLY A 821 -15.55 -51.14 -19.44
C GLY A 821 -14.55 -50.18 -20.10
N ALA A 822 -14.96 -48.95 -20.43
CA ALA A 822 -14.12 -47.97 -21.13
C ALA A 822 -13.51 -46.90 -20.21
N ALA A 823 -14.15 -46.61 -19.08
CA ALA A 823 -13.73 -45.55 -18.16
C ALA A 823 -12.41 -45.91 -17.46
N ARG A 824 -11.42 -45.02 -17.63
CA ARG A 824 -10.09 -45.09 -16.99
C ARG A 824 -9.42 -43.73 -17.06
N GLU A 825 -8.28 -43.58 -16.38
CA GLU A 825 -7.44 -42.39 -16.51
C GLU A 825 -7.13 -42.05 -17.98
N GLY A 826 -7.20 -40.76 -18.32
CA GLY A 826 -6.92 -40.24 -19.66
C GLY A 826 -8.11 -40.19 -20.61
N VAL A 827 -9.26 -40.77 -20.24
CA VAL A 827 -10.47 -40.79 -21.08
C VAL A 827 -11.31 -39.53 -20.85
N SER A 828 -11.90 -38.96 -21.91
CA SER A 828 -12.80 -37.80 -21.82
C SER A 828 -14.18 -38.21 -21.29
N TRP A 829 -14.72 -37.45 -20.32
CA TRP A 829 -16.08 -37.70 -19.84
C TRP A 829 -17.18 -37.42 -20.89
N ILE A 830 -16.91 -36.50 -21.82
CA ILE A 830 -17.80 -36.24 -22.96
C ILE A 830 -17.89 -37.50 -23.84
N ASP A 831 -16.76 -38.16 -24.09
CA ASP A 831 -16.72 -39.35 -24.93
C ASP A 831 -17.45 -40.52 -24.27
N MET A 832 -17.38 -40.64 -22.93
CA MET A 832 -18.18 -41.61 -22.18
C MET A 832 -19.67 -41.37 -22.32
N HIS A 833 -20.12 -40.10 -22.24
CA HIS A 833 -21.53 -39.77 -22.46
C HIS A 833 -22.00 -40.12 -23.87
N LEU A 834 -21.18 -39.84 -24.89
CA LEU A 834 -21.50 -40.22 -26.26
C LEU A 834 -21.44 -41.73 -26.48
N LEU A 835 -20.56 -42.45 -25.79
CA LEU A 835 -20.49 -43.92 -25.81
C LEU A 835 -21.78 -44.54 -25.26
N ALA A 836 -22.23 -44.11 -24.08
CA ALA A 836 -23.50 -44.58 -23.50
C ALA A 836 -24.67 -44.34 -24.45
N ASN A 837 -24.78 -43.11 -24.97
CA ASN A 837 -25.84 -42.74 -25.92
C ASN A 837 -25.82 -43.61 -27.18
N ARG A 838 -24.63 -43.86 -27.75
CA ARG A 838 -24.47 -44.68 -28.95
C ARG A 838 -24.94 -46.11 -28.72
N VAL A 839 -24.50 -46.73 -27.63
CA VAL A 839 -24.88 -48.10 -27.28
C VAL A 839 -26.38 -48.19 -27.03
N MET A 840 -26.94 -47.25 -26.28
CA MET A 840 -28.37 -47.21 -26.02
C MET A 840 -29.20 -47.07 -27.30
N LEU A 841 -28.85 -46.15 -28.21
CA LEU A 841 -29.54 -45.98 -29.48
C LEU A 841 -29.42 -47.22 -30.39
N GLU A 842 -28.27 -47.91 -30.36
CA GLU A 842 -28.07 -49.15 -31.10
C GLU A 842 -28.99 -50.27 -30.56
N GLU A 843 -29.15 -50.39 -29.25
CA GLU A 843 -30.08 -51.36 -28.65
C GLU A 843 -31.54 -51.02 -28.93
N LEU A 844 -31.93 -49.74 -28.86
CA LEU A 844 -33.28 -49.31 -29.24
C LEU A 844 -33.57 -49.54 -30.73
N ARG A 845 -32.54 -49.45 -31.59
CA ARG A 845 -32.63 -49.79 -33.02
C ARG A 845 -32.80 -51.30 -33.22
N LYS A 846 -32.04 -52.14 -32.52
CA LYS A 846 -32.20 -53.62 -32.53
C LYS A 846 -33.59 -54.02 -32.04
N GLY A 847 -34.12 -53.30 -31.05
CA GLY A 847 -35.50 -53.39 -30.55
C GLY A 847 -36.58 -52.86 -31.49
N GLN A 848 -36.21 -52.39 -32.69
CA GLN A 848 -37.11 -51.84 -33.70
C GLN A 848 -37.91 -50.61 -33.23
N LEU A 849 -37.42 -49.89 -32.22
CA LEU A 849 -38.00 -48.59 -31.82
C LEU A 849 -37.42 -47.45 -32.67
N LEU A 850 -36.19 -47.63 -33.12
CA LEU A 850 -35.46 -46.70 -33.98
C LEU A 850 -35.06 -47.36 -35.30
N GLN A 851 -34.79 -46.55 -36.31
CA GLN A 851 -34.32 -46.99 -37.63
C GLN A 851 -33.26 -46.04 -38.20
N GLY A 852 -32.36 -46.54 -39.04
CA GLY A 852 -31.31 -45.74 -39.68
C GLY A 852 -29.92 -45.86 -39.03
N ASN A 853 -29.07 -44.86 -39.24
CA ASN A 853 -27.68 -44.82 -38.75
C ASN A 853 -27.58 -44.10 -37.40
N VAL A 854 -26.92 -44.72 -36.42
CA VAL A 854 -26.80 -44.20 -35.04
C VAL A 854 -25.97 -42.91 -34.94
N GLU A 855 -24.91 -42.75 -35.75
CA GLU A 855 -24.13 -41.50 -35.73
C GLU A 855 -24.96 -40.33 -36.25
N GLU A 856 -25.79 -40.55 -37.29
CA GLU A 856 -26.72 -39.53 -37.77
C GLU A 856 -27.79 -39.18 -36.72
N MET A 857 -28.23 -40.15 -35.91
CA MET A 857 -29.14 -39.91 -34.79
C MET A 857 -28.51 -39.00 -33.73
N ILE A 858 -27.25 -39.28 -33.35
CA ILE A 858 -26.51 -38.47 -32.37
C ILE A 858 -26.24 -37.07 -32.91
N GLU A 859 -25.91 -36.93 -34.20
CA GLU A 859 -25.70 -35.62 -34.82
C GLU A 859 -26.99 -34.80 -34.91
N ALA A 860 -28.13 -35.46 -35.16
CA ALA A 860 -29.44 -34.82 -35.10
C ALA A 860 -29.88 -34.47 -33.66
N GLY A 861 -29.19 -34.98 -32.63
CA GLY A 861 -29.51 -34.75 -31.22
C GLY A 861 -30.61 -35.66 -30.66
N LEU A 862 -30.87 -36.81 -31.31
CA LEU A 862 -31.91 -37.75 -30.89
C LEU A 862 -31.59 -38.38 -29.53
N ASN A 863 -30.32 -38.56 -29.19
CA ASN A 863 -29.88 -39.05 -27.89
C ASN A 863 -30.44 -38.20 -26.73
N ALA A 864 -30.53 -36.88 -26.90
CA ALA A 864 -31.06 -35.98 -25.86
C ALA A 864 -32.58 -36.09 -25.65
N ILE A 865 -33.29 -36.79 -26.54
CA ILE A 865 -34.73 -37.09 -26.39
C ILE A 865 -34.92 -38.22 -25.38
N PHE A 866 -34.10 -39.28 -25.48
CA PHE A 866 -34.20 -40.46 -24.62
C PHE A 866 -33.36 -40.36 -23.35
N GLN A 867 -32.24 -39.64 -23.37
CA GLN A 867 -31.43 -39.30 -22.19
C GLN A 867 -31.24 -37.78 -22.10
N PRO A 868 -32.17 -37.03 -21.49
CA PRO A 868 -32.10 -35.57 -21.43
C PRO A 868 -31.18 -35.04 -20.31
N HIS A 869 -30.52 -35.91 -19.54
CA HIS A 869 -29.56 -35.55 -18.50
C HIS A 869 -28.13 -35.96 -18.89
N GLY A 870 -27.14 -35.53 -18.09
CA GLY A 870 -25.75 -35.95 -18.27
C GLY A 870 -25.57 -37.44 -17.93
N LEU A 871 -24.44 -38.03 -18.34
CA LEU A 871 -24.12 -39.42 -17.98
C LEU A 871 -23.81 -39.63 -16.49
N GLY A 872 -23.42 -38.56 -15.80
CA GLY A 872 -23.01 -38.62 -14.41
C GLY A 872 -22.14 -37.44 -14.01
N HIS A 873 -21.68 -37.48 -12.76
CA HIS A 873 -21.03 -36.36 -12.10
C HIS A 873 -20.07 -36.79 -11.01
N PHE A 874 -19.19 -35.87 -10.57
CA PHE A 874 -18.39 -36.13 -9.39
C PHE A 874 -19.28 -36.32 -8.16
N LEU A 875 -18.83 -37.20 -7.28
CA LEU A 875 -19.46 -37.56 -6.02
C LEU A 875 -18.41 -37.51 -4.90
N GLY A 876 -18.82 -37.08 -3.71
CA GLY A 876 -17.90 -36.87 -2.57
C GLY A 876 -18.64 -36.41 -1.32
N LEU A 877 -18.27 -35.24 -0.78
CA LEU A 877 -19.00 -34.63 0.34
C LEU A 877 -20.36 -34.04 -0.08
N ASP A 878 -20.50 -33.66 -1.35
CA ASP A 878 -21.77 -33.28 -1.95
C ASP A 878 -22.14 -34.35 -2.99
N VAL A 879 -23.45 -34.63 -3.16
CA VAL A 879 -23.93 -35.56 -4.19
C VAL A 879 -23.47 -35.12 -5.59
N HIS A 880 -23.71 -33.85 -5.91
CA HIS A 880 -23.14 -33.17 -7.05
C HIS A 880 -21.85 -32.46 -6.63
N ASP A 881 -20.75 -33.22 -6.51
CA ASP A 881 -19.48 -32.75 -5.97
C ASP A 881 -18.82 -31.66 -6.84
N VAL A 882 -17.95 -30.86 -6.21
CA VAL A 882 -17.35 -29.67 -6.81
C VAL A 882 -16.28 -30.01 -7.85
N GLY A 883 -15.86 -29.00 -8.61
CA GLY A 883 -14.68 -29.10 -9.48
C GLY A 883 -14.93 -29.65 -10.89
N GLY A 884 -16.19 -29.79 -11.31
CA GLY A 884 -16.56 -30.22 -12.66
C GLY A 884 -16.10 -29.27 -13.79
N TYR A 885 -16.07 -27.96 -13.52
CA TYR A 885 -15.75 -26.88 -14.48
C TYR A 885 -14.87 -25.81 -13.81
N LEU A 886 -13.63 -26.16 -13.46
CA LEU A 886 -12.64 -25.20 -12.95
C LEU A 886 -12.05 -24.36 -14.10
N PRO A 887 -11.46 -23.17 -13.82
CA PRO A 887 -10.90 -22.30 -14.87
C PRO A 887 -9.89 -22.95 -15.82
N ASN A 888 -9.13 -23.95 -15.35
CA ASN A 888 -8.14 -24.69 -16.15
C ASN A 888 -8.69 -26.04 -16.67
N CYS A 889 -10.01 -26.18 -16.78
CA CYS A 889 -10.67 -27.38 -17.29
C CYS A 889 -11.52 -27.04 -18.52
N PRO A 890 -11.87 -28.03 -19.35
CA PRO A 890 -12.74 -27.78 -20.50
C PRO A 890 -14.05 -27.11 -20.09
N GLU A 891 -14.47 -26.11 -20.86
CA GLU A 891 -15.73 -25.41 -20.63
C GLU A 891 -16.95 -26.31 -20.90
N ARG A 892 -18.09 -25.92 -20.35
CA ARG A 892 -19.35 -26.61 -20.59
C ARG A 892 -19.75 -26.45 -22.05
N SER A 893 -19.93 -27.58 -22.75
CA SER A 893 -20.39 -27.60 -24.14
C SER A 893 -21.79 -26.97 -24.26
N THR A 894 -22.03 -26.30 -25.39
CA THR A 894 -23.36 -25.80 -25.78
C THR A 894 -24.15 -26.83 -26.60
N ARG A 895 -23.52 -27.93 -27.02
CA ARG A 895 -24.16 -29.00 -27.80
C ARG A 895 -25.33 -29.62 -27.01
N PRO A 896 -26.54 -29.77 -27.59
CA PRO A 896 -27.66 -30.44 -26.93
C PRO A 896 -27.29 -31.84 -26.39
N GLY A 897 -27.78 -32.17 -25.21
CA GLY A 897 -27.43 -33.41 -24.48
C GLY A 897 -26.13 -33.25 -23.68
N VAL A 898 -25.03 -32.93 -24.37
CA VAL A 898 -23.71 -32.74 -23.74
C VAL A 898 -23.70 -31.54 -22.79
N ASN A 899 -24.50 -30.50 -23.09
CA ASN A 899 -24.65 -29.32 -22.24
C ASN A 899 -25.21 -29.59 -20.84
N ARG A 900 -25.76 -30.80 -20.61
CA ARG A 900 -26.27 -31.24 -19.31
C ARG A 900 -25.22 -31.91 -18.42
N LEU A 901 -24.04 -32.27 -18.95
CA LEU A 901 -22.98 -32.90 -18.17
C LEU A 901 -22.51 -32.00 -17.03
N ARG A 902 -22.25 -32.57 -15.85
CA ARG A 902 -21.74 -31.82 -14.69
C ARG A 902 -20.22 -31.70 -14.66
N THR A 903 -19.51 -32.37 -15.57
CA THR A 903 -18.10 -32.14 -15.87
C THR A 903 -17.79 -32.43 -17.34
N ALA A 904 -16.80 -31.75 -17.89
CA ALA A 904 -16.24 -32.03 -19.22
C ALA A 904 -14.77 -32.48 -19.15
N ARG A 905 -14.31 -32.86 -17.96
CA ARG A 905 -12.90 -33.15 -17.70
C ARG A 905 -12.49 -34.50 -18.30
N THR A 906 -11.20 -34.60 -18.59
CA THR A 906 -10.52 -35.89 -18.74
C THR A 906 -10.41 -36.56 -17.37
N LEU A 907 -10.80 -37.83 -17.30
CA LEU A 907 -10.77 -38.64 -16.10
C LEU A 907 -9.33 -38.82 -15.60
N LYS A 908 -9.17 -38.77 -14.27
CA LYS A 908 -7.90 -39.05 -13.58
C LYS A 908 -8.14 -40.08 -12.49
N ALA A 909 -7.12 -40.91 -12.22
CA ALA A 909 -7.16 -41.83 -11.10
C ALA A 909 -7.44 -41.09 -9.78
N GLY A 910 -8.32 -41.66 -8.94
CA GLY A 910 -8.78 -41.06 -7.69
C GLY A 910 -10.00 -40.14 -7.83
N MET A 911 -10.49 -39.87 -9.05
CA MET A 911 -11.82 -39.26 -9.22
C MET A 911 -12.91 -40.27 -8.87
N TYR A 912 -13.90 -39.85 -8.09
CA TYR A 912 -15.10 -40.64 -7.77
C TYR A 912 -16.31 -39.97 -8.39
N LEU A 913 -17.15 -40.74 -9.09
CA LEU A 913 -18.25 -40.23 -9.90
C LEU A 913 -19.35 -41.27 -10.13
N THR A 914 -20.54 -40.79 -10.49
CA THR A 914 -21.66 -41.61 -10.92
C THR A 914 -21.53 -42.01 -12.39
N ILE A 915 -21.96 -43.23 -12.73
CA ILE A 915 -22.29 -43.67 -14.09
C ILE A 915 -23.78 -44.00 -14.10
N GLU A 916 -24.58 -43.09 -14.66
CA GLU A 916 -26.05 -43.11 -14.59
C GLU A 916 -26.74 -43.00 -15.96
N PRO A 917 -26.45 -43.85 -16.96
CA PRO A 917 -27.23 -43.82 -18.19
C PRO A 917 -28.71 -44.11 -17.92
N GLY A 918 -29.58 -43.53 -18.75
CA GLY A 918 -31.02 -43.72 -18.60
C GLY A 918 -31.79 -43.49 -19.89
N CYS A 919 -32.87 -44.25 -20.06
CA CYS A 919 -33.77 -44.17 -21.20
C CYS A 919 -35.19 -43.86 -20.72
N TYR A 920 -35.74 -42.71 -21.14
CA TYR A 920 -37.05 -42.25 -20.71
C TYR A 920 -37.95 -41.96 -21.90
N PHE A 921 -39.25 -42.23 -21.72
CA PHE A 921 -40.30 -41.90 -22.67
C PHE A 921 -41.06 -40.67 -22.18
N ILE A 922 -40.40 -39.52 -22.21
CA ILE A 922 -40.94 -38.24 -21.74
C ILE A 922 -41.86 -37.66 -22.81
N GLU A 923 -43.16 -37.63 -22.51
CA GLU A 923 -44.24 -37.30 -23.45
C GLU A 923 -44.01 -35.98 -24.23
N PRO A 924 -43.65 -34.82 -23.60
CA PRO A 924 -43.32 -33.61 -24.35
C PRO A 924 -42.11 -33.73 -25.29
N LEU A 925 -41.07 -34.45 -24.89
CA LEU A 925 -39.86 -34.63 -25.71
C LEU A 925 -40.12 -35.56 -26.88
N LEU A 926 -40.84 -36.65 -26.64
CA LEU A 926 -41.23 -37.61 -27.67
C LEU A 926 -42.15 -36.97 -28.71
N ASN A 927 -43.15 -36.19 -28.28
CA ASN A 927 -44.04 -35.45 -29.19
C ASN A 927 -43.26 -34.44 -30.04
N LYS A 928 -42.30 -33.73 -29.44
CA LYS A 928 -41.43 -32.81 -30.17
C LYS A 928 -40.58 -33.54 -31.21
N ALA A 929 -40.01 -34.70 -30.86
CA ALA A 929 -39.20 -35.50 -31.78
C ALA A 929 -40.03 -36.10 -32.93
N LEU A 930 -41.26 -36.54 -32.67
CA LEU A 930 -42.19 -37.03 -33.69
C LEU A 930 -42.65 -35.92 -34.65
N ALA A 931 -42.71 -34.67 -34.19
CA ALA A 931 -43.11 -33.51 -35.00
C ALA A 931 -41.96 -32.92 -35.84
N ASP A 932 -40.71 -33.13 -35.45
CA ASP A 932 -39.54 -32.62 -36.18
C ASP A 932 -39.10 -33.59 -37.29
N PRO A 933 -39.17 -33.20 -38.59
CA PRO A 933 -38.75 -34.06 -39.70
C PRO A 933 -37.30 -34.53 -39.64
N LYS A 934 -36.41 -33.80 -38.94
CA LYS A 934 -35.01 -34.19 -38.76
C LYS A 934 -34.86 -35.39 -37.84
N LEU A 935 -35.76 -35.53 -36.86
CA LEU A 935 -35.75 -36.57 -35.84
C LEU A 935 -36.72 -37.71 -36.16
N SER A 936 -37.93 -37.37 -36.63
CA SER A 936 -39.02 -38.32 -36.85
C SER A 936 -38.69 -39.42 -37.87
N LYS A 937 -37.81 -39.14 -38.85
CA LYS A 937 -37.31 -40.15 -39.80
C LYS A 937 -36.60 -41.34 -39.14
N PHE A 938 -36.07 -41.16 -37.92
CA PHE A 938 -35.40 -42.21 -37.17
C PHE A 938 -36.32 -42.96 -36.21
N LEU A 939 -37.56 -42.50 -36.00
CA LEU A 939 -38.50 -43.04 -35.02
C LEU A 939 -39.47 -44.01 -35.69
N VAL A 940 -39.55 -45.25 -35.22
CA VAL A 940 -40.56 -46.21 -35.68
C VAL A 940 -41.84 -45.98 -34.87
N LYS A 941 -42.71 -45.11 -35.40
CA LYS A 941 -43.85 -44.55 -34.66
C LYS A 941 -44.75 -45.64 -34.08
N GLU A 942 -45.12 -46.64 -34.88
CA GLU A 942 -46.03 -47.73 -34.48
C GLU A 942 -45.51 -48.46 -33.25
N ASN A 943 -44.20 -48.73 -33.23
CA ASN A 943 -43.53 -49.44 -32.16
C ASN A 943 -43.28 -48.56 -30.93
N LEU A 944 -43.08 -47.26 -31.10
CA LEU A 944 -42.88 -46.32 -29.98
C LEU A 944 -44.16 -46.01 -29.22
N MET A 945 -45.33 -46.06 -29.87
CA MET A 945 -46.59 -45.70 -29.21
C MET A 945 -46.92 -46.61 -28.01
N ARG A 946 -46.48 -47.87 -28.01
CA ARG A 946 -46.66 -48.80 -26.88
C ARG A 946 -45.87 -48.41 -25.62
N PHE A 947 -44.83 -47.58 -25.77
CA PHE A 947 -44.00 -47.09 -24.66
C PHE A 947 -44.48 -45.75 -24.10
N ARG A 948 -45.61 -45.21 -24.58
CA ARG A 948 -46.23 -44.06 -23.91
C ARG A 948 -46.66 -44.46 -22.51
N ASN A 949 -46.38 -43.60 -21.53
CA ASN A 949 -46.58 -43.85 -20.10
C ASN A 949 -45.74 -45.01 -19.52
N PHE A 950 -44.80 -45.59 -20.27
CA PHE A 950 -43.84 -46.57 -19.74
C PHE A 950 -43.03 -46.00 -18.56
N GLY A 951 -42.74 -44.69 -18.63
CA GLY A 951 -41.86 -44.03 -17.71
C GLY A 951 -40.42 -44.05 -18.22
N GLY A 952 -39.50 -44.62 -17.44
CA GLY A 952 -38.12 -44.79 -17.86
C GLY A 952 -37.33 -45.75 -16.98
N VAL A 953 -36.10 -46.00 -17.42
CA VAL A 953 -35.10 -46.81 -16.71
C VAL A 953 -33.84 -45.97 -16.54
N ARG A 954 -33.28 -45.96 -15.33
CA ARG A 954 -31.93 -45.49 -15.02
C ARG A 954 -31.20 -46.54 -14.20
N ILE A 955 -29.94 -46.77 -14.54
CA ILE A 955 -29.04 -47.66 -13.79
C ILE A 955 -27.85 -46.81 -13.40
N GLU A 956 -27.64 -46.64 -12.10
CA GLU A 956 -26.62 -45.73 -11.58
C GLU A 956 -25.71 -46.40 -10.57
N ASP A 957 -24.41 -46.32 -10.86
CA ASP A 957 -23.34 -46.84 -10.02
C ASP A 957 -22.37 -45.75 -9.60
N ASP A 958 -21.88 -45.88 -8.37
CA ASP A 958 -20.81 -45.05 -7.83
C ASP A 958 -19.45 -45.70 -8.10
N VAL A 959 -18.59 -45.01 -8.84
CA VAL A 959 -17.32 -45.59 -9.31
C VAL A 959 -16.11 -44.72 -9.00
N LEU A 960 -15.03 -45.38 -8.59
CA LEU A 960 -13.70 -44.78 -8.45
C LEU A 960 -12.90 -45.04 -9.72
N ILE A 961 -12.41 -43.98 -10.37
CA ILE A 961 -11.49 -44.10 -11.49
C ILE A 961 -10.13 -44.54 -11.00
N THR A 962 -9.57 -45.55 -11.66
CA THR A 962 -8.21 -46.03 -11.44
C THR A 962 -7.35 -45.76 -12.68
N LYS A 963 -6.06 -46.07 -12.60
CA LYS A 963 -5.13 -45.92 -13.74
C LYS A 963 -5.54 -46.78 -14.93
N THR A 964 -6.13 -47.95 -14.69
CA THR A 964 -6.40 -48.97 -15.71
C THR A 964 -7.87 -49.22 -15.99
N GLY A 965 -8.78 -48.68 -15.19
CA GLY A 965 -10.21 -48.94 -15.27
C GLY A 965 -10.98 -48.21 -14.17
N ILE A 966 -11.98 -48.88 -13.61
CA ILE A 966 -12.75 -48.41 -12.45
C ILE A 966 -12.75 -49.44 -11.32
N GLU A 967 -13.04 -48.99 -10.10
CA GLU A 967 -13.54 -49.81 -9.00
C GLU A 967 -14.99 -49.37 -8.73
N ASN A 968 -15.95 -50.28 -8.89
CA ASN A 968 -17.37 -49.96 -8.64
C ASN A 968 -17.73 -50.29 -7.19
N PHE A 969 -18.27 -49.32 -6.46
CA PHE A 969 -18.63 -49.46 -5.05
C PHE A 969 -20.09 -49.86 -4.83
N THR A 970 -20.91 -49.78 -5.87
CA THR A 970 -22.33 -50.15 -5.84
C THR A 970 -22.50 -51.66 -5.97
N LEU A 971 -23.23 -52.26 -5.03
CA LEU A 971 -23.36 -53.72 -4.83
C LEU A 971 -24.84 -54.15 -4.80
N VAL A 972 -25.53 -53.94 -5.93
CA VAL A 972 -26.95 -54.29 -6.13
C VAL A 972 -27.12 -55.24 -7.31
N PRO A 973 -28.22 -56.04 -7.36
CA PRO A 973 -28.62 -56.79 -8.56
C PRO A 973 -28.70 -55.89 -9.80
N ARG A 974 -28.12 -56.33 -10.94
CA ARG A 974 -28.08 -55.54 -12.18
C ARG A 974 -28.58 -56.28 -13.41
N THR A 975 -28.42 -57.60 -13.50
CA THR A 975 -29.05 -58.33 -14.61
C THR A 975 -30.53 -58.54 -14.34
N VAL A 976 -31.31 -58.75 -15.41
CA VAL A 976 -32.74 -59.08 -15.29
C VAL A 976 -32.91 -60.30 -14.38
N GLU A 977 -32.08 -61.32 -14.58
CA GLU A 977 -32.11 -62.56 -13.82
C GLU A 977 -31.77 -62.34 -12.34
N GLU A 978 -30.76 -61.51 -12.04
CA GLU A 978 -30.39 -61.17 -10.66
C GLU A 978 -31.50 -60.41 -9.94
N ILE A 979 -32.15 -59.46 -10.61
CA ILE A 979 -33.24 -58.66 -10.01
C ILE A 979 -34.45 -59.55 -9.74
N GLU A 980 -34.90 -60.32 -10.72
CA GLU A 980 -36.04 -61.23 -10.54
C GLU A 980 -35.76 -62.27 -9.45
N ALA A 981 -34.54 -62.84 -9.42
CA ALA A 981 -34.14 -63.77 -8.37
C ALA A 981 -34.06 -63.10 -6.99
N TRP A 982 -33.62 -61.84 -6.90
CA TRP A 982 -33.54 -61.12 -5.64
C TRP A 982 -34.93 -60.77 -5.09
N MET A 983 -35.86 -60.36 -5.95
CA MET A 983 -37.22 -59.97 -5.57
C MET A 983 -38.13 -61.17 -5.27
N ALA A 984 -37.85 -62.34 -5.84
CA ALA A 984 -38.61 -63.57 -5.57
C ALA A 984 -38.34 -64.17 -4.18
N ASN A 985 -37.24 -63.79 -3.52
CA ASN A 985 -36.76 -64.31 -2.24
C ASN A 985 -36.95 -63.33 -1.09
#